data_AF-A0A817RSI6-F1
#
_entry.id   AF-A0A817RSI6-F1
#
_cell.length_a   1.000
_cell.length_b   1.000
_cell.length_c   1.000
_cell.angle_alpha   90.00
_cell.angle_beta   90.00
_cell.angle_gamma   90.00
#
_symmetry.space_group_name_H-M   'P 1'
#
loop_
_entity.id
_entity.type
_entity.pdbx_description
1 polymer ?
#
loop_
_entity_poly.entity_id
_entity_poly.type
_entity_poly.pdbx_seq_one_letter_code
_entity_poly.pdbx_strand_id
1 'polypeptide(L)'
;MVSEKLLHIVADNFYLSHDNKLRESSYHLLDMANDNQDISEGIFNIFELEKASHAIRSYYLEAKCAIVYLLEKTKNGHRLTINGFRALAQVINTPWIIDNDVLKILLNVSNNGQIIPIDLVGKLTRRFNPCSEQYDFVRIFENLVKNNQDIPSQLSSKLTKALENPSIRDQVLSIFLLEGQKDKKLSAKIIDKILDKFFSIKNSFIMEQYLSVMCSVIEKKDYFATDRKSLLDRILRRNSGKKIIARIQTALVHALKTDNQDVIRKAINGLKILVSRHKAVLENNSIDILLNQNDKFRIFHCDILVCIALTLEAKKISELKSLEINIFNDDEIIRYWSFRGLRAAYDRGFRSSTFLQWCDDIIDKLEDNTDVEVDFDLDLFETIAALKYIDFDKIYGKPQNRWNRELLICDLIERFYITEAERFQFYEAWLDIEEHRKSQSDILLKLLHRFLVNNNNALFTECYETVKILDQIDFDTAHDILLHSSQAFVDLRQAYLTVIIHQCLLNRAGISGKYIEALASNMMSTFGFDLSQKVLSSLQSISNLPELENILNFSKTYHIKLSDIYVKNASVPILKRSLQIKLLGNQIEKADRLKLGVCLDDLLDKNWAFEQLNHFFSIVKQSNSREKERYFLCVLEIISHYKIPSKEENYEKYQQF
;
A
#
# COMPACT_ATOMS: atom_id res chain seq x y z
N MET A 1 -41.97 58.85 39.44
CA MET A 1 -42.19 57.40 39.24
C MET A 1 -42.60 57.08 37.81
N VAL A 2 -41.59 56.91 36.97
CA VAL A 2 -41.70 56.27 35.66
C VAL A 2 -41.75 54.75 35.86
N SER A 3 -42.54 54.02 35.06
CA SER A 3 -42.56 52.55 35.14
C SER A 3 -41.18 51.97 34.80
N GLU A 4 -40.68 51.05 35.63
CA GLU A 4 -39.39 50.36 35.42
C GLU A 4 -39.32 49.65 34.05
N LYS A 5 -40.45 49.09 33.59
CA LYS A 5 -40.57 48.50 32.26
C LYS A 5 -40.29 49.52 31.13
N LEU A 6 -40.74 50.76 31.30
CA LEU A 6 -40.47 51.83 30.34
C LEU A 6 -39.00 52.23 30.37
N LEU A 7 -38.38 52.34 31.56
CA LEU A 7 -36.96 52.67 31.69
C LEU A 7 -36.06 51.60 31.09
N HIS A 8 -36.42 50.33 31.20
CA HIS A 8 -35.73 49.25 30.49
C HIS A 8 -35.82 49.39 28.96
N ILE A 9 -37.01 49.68 28.41
CA ILE A 9 -37.17 49.93 26.98
C ILE A 9 -36.30 51.12 26.53
N VAL A 10 -36.25 52.18 27.34
CA VAL A 10 -35.44 53.36 27.06
C VAL A 10 -33.94 53.04 27.09
N ALA A 11 -33.48 52.23 28.05
CA ALA A 11 -32.09 51.78 28.16
C ALA A 11 -31.69 50.80 27.05
N ASP A 12 -32.58 49.89 26.65
CA ASP A 12 -32.37 48.92 25.56
C ASP A 12 -32.11 49.62 24.22
N ASN A 13 -32.65 50.82 24.02
CA ASN A 13 -32.38 51.62 22.81
C ASN A 13 -30.88 51.91 22.64
N PHE A 14 -30.07 52.00 23.70
CA PHE A 14 -28.62 52.20 23.57
C PHE A 14 -27.89 51.02 22.95
N TYR A 15 -28.47 49.82 23.04
CA TYR A 15 -27.91 48.58 22.49
C TYR A 15 -28.55 48.19 21.15
N LEU A 16 -29.84 48.49 20.95
CA LEU A 16 -30.64 47.95 19.85
C LEU A 16 -31.04 48.98 18.79
N SER A 17 -31.26 50.25 19.18
CA SER A 17 -31.76 51.25 18.25
C SER A 17 -30.68 51.67 17.27
N HIS A 18 -31.01 51.66 15.97
CA HIS A 18 -30.14 52.20 14.93
C HIS A 18 -30.32 53.73 14.76
N ASP A 19 -31.46 54.28 15.19
CA ASP A 19 -31.76 55.71 15.13
C ASP A 19 -30.99 56.49 16.21
N ASN A 20 -30.17 57.45 15.77
CA ASN A 20 -29.41 58.30 16.67
C ASN A 20 -30.29 59.26 17.48
N LYS A 21 -31.37 59.78 16.89
CA LYS A 21 -32.29 60.68 17.60
C LYS A 21 -33.01 59.96 18.72
N LEU A 22 -33.39 58.70 18.49
CA LEU A 22 -34.02 57.87 19.52
C LEU A 22 -33.05 57.57 20.66
N ARG A 23 -31.77 57.27 20.37
CA ARG A 23 -30.75 57.10 21.42
C ARG A 23 -30.50 58.39 22.21
N GLU A 24 -30.41 59.54 21.54
CA GLU A 24 -30.24 60.84 22.22
C GLU A 24 -31.45 61.19 23.08
N SER A 25 -32.67 60.95 22.59
CA SER A 25 -33.90 61.12 23.37
C SER A 25 -33.94 60.18 24.57
N SER A 26 -33.54 58.92 24.39
CA SER A 26 -33.39 57.95 25.48
C SER A 26 -32.40 58.41 26.54
N TYR A 27 -31.28 59.02 26.12
CA TYR A 27 -30.28 59.56 27.03
C TYR A 27 -30.86 60.66 27.92
N HIS A 28 -31.53 61.65 27.31
CA HIS A 28 -32.17 62.74 28.07
C HIS A 28 -33.27 62.24 29.02
N LEU A 29 -34.06 61.24 28.60
CA LEU A 29 -35.10 60.65 29.45
C LEU A 29 -34.50 59.92 30.66
N LEU A 30 -33.39 59.20 30.49
CA LEU A 30 -32.70 58.53 31.59
C LEU A 30 -31.96 59.51 32.50
N ASP A 31 -31.42 60.60 31.96
CA ASP A 31 -30.81 61.69 32.74
C ASP A 31 -31.85 62.33 33.67
N MET A 32 -33.03 62.68 33.13
CA MET A 32 -34.16 63.19 33.92
C MET A 32 -34.66 62.16 34.94
N ALA A 33 -34.71 60.87 34.59
CA ALA A 33 -35.12 59.83 35.53
C ALA A 33 -34.08 59.62 36.65
N ASN A 34 -32.79 59.73 36.33
CA ASN A 34 -31.69 59.66 37.29
C ASN A 34 -31.74 60.82 38.29
N ASP A 35 -31.97 62.05 37.83
CA ASP A 35 -32.11 63.24 38.69
C ASP A 35 -33.27 63.10 39.68
N ASN A 36 -34.33 62.40 39.27
CA ASN A 36 -35.49 62.09 40.12
C ASN A 36 -35.31 60.82 40.97
N GLN A 37 -34.12 60.18 40.93
CA GLN A 37 -33.81 58.91 41.61
C GLN A 37 -34.78 57.76 41.26
N ASP A 38 -35.37 57.82 40.06
CA ASP A 38 -36.38 56.86 39.57
C ASP A 38 -35.74 55.62 38.90
N ILE A 39 -34.40 55.50 38.85
CA ILE A 39 -33.71 54.40 38.14
C ILE A 39 -33.11 53.34 39.06
N SER A 40 -33.23 52.07 38.67
CA SER A 40 -32.62 50.94 39.36
C SER A 40 -31.12 50.85 39.07
N GLU A 41 -30.37 50.12 39.91
CA GLU A 41 -28.92 49.94 39.76
C GLU A 41 -28.52 49.37 38.37
N GLY A 42 -29.34 48.48 37.81
CA GLY A 42 -29.11 47.93 36.47
C GLY A 42 -29.19 48.99 35.38
N ILE A 43 -30.21 49.85 35.44
CA ILE A 43 -30.40 50.95 34.48
C ILE A 43 -29.36 52.05 34.69
N PHE A 44 -29.01 52.34 35.94
CA PHE A 44 -27.94 53.29 36.30
C PHE A 44 -26.60 52.89 35.67
N ASN A 45 -26.20 51.61 35.78
CA ASN A 45 -24.97 51.13 35.17
C ASN A 45 -24.98 51.27 33.63
N ILE A 46 -26.11 51.03 32.97
CA ILE A 46 -26.25 51.22 31.52
C ILE A 46 -26.13 52.71 31.15
N PHE A 47 -26.78 53.57 31.92
CA PHE A 47 -26.72 55.03 31.72
C PHE A 47 -25.30 55.58 31.92
N GLU A 48 -24.57 55.15 32.94
CA GLU A 48 -23.18 55.57 33.18
C GLU A 48 -22.21 55.09 32.09
N LEU A 49 -22.44 53.90 31.50
CA LEU A 49 -21.69 53.45 30.31
C LEU A 49 -21.92 54.38 29.12
N GLU A 50 -23.16 54.84 28.93
CA GLU A 50 -23.51 55.78 27.86
C GLU A 50 -22.92 57.17 28.11
N LYS A 51 -22.93 57.65 29.36
CA LYS A 51 -22.30 58.91 29.78
C LYS A 51 -20.79 58.89 29.53
N ALA A 52 -20.11 57.81 29.91
CA ALA A 52 -18.68 57.61 29.60
C ALA A 52 -18.43 57.62 28.08
N SER A 53 -19.31 56.99 27.30
CA SER A 53 -19.24 57.00 25.83
C SER A 53 -19.39 58.41 25.24
N HIS A 54 -20.26 59.23 25.81
CA HIS A 54 -20.42 60.63 25.39
C HIS A 54 -19.18 61.48 25.73
N ALA A 55 -18.62 61.32 26.94
CA ALA A 55 -17.41 62.02 27.36
C ALA A 55 -16.21 61.75 26.44
N ILE A 56 -16.07 60.51 25.96
CA ILE A 56 -15.03 60.13 24.99
C ILE A 56 -15.26 60.79 23.63
N ARG A 57 -16.50 60.80 23.11
CA ARG A 57 -16.83 61.39 21.79
C ARG A 57 -16.62 62.89 21.74
N SER A 58 -16.86 63.58 22.85
CA SER A 58 -16.79 65.03 22.93
C SER A 58 -15.38 65.55 23.25
N TYR A 59 -14.37 64.66 23.31
CA TYR A 59 -12.96 65.01 23.58
C TYR A 59 -12.76 65.87 24.85
N TYR A 60 -13.57 65.66 25.88
CA TYR A 60 -13.41 66.37 27.16
C TYR A 60 -12.15 65.93 27.92
N LEU A 61 -11.69 66.76 28.86
CA LEU A 61 -10.62 66.44 29.84
C LEU A 61 -10.84 65.07 30.52
N GLU A 62 -12.09 64.65 30.64
CA GLU A 62 -12.52 63.40 31.29
C GLU A 62 -12.41 62.14 30.41
N ALA A 63 -12.09 62.27 29.11
CA ALA A 63 -12.05 61.12 28.20
C ALA A 63 -11.11 59.99 28.68
N LYS A 64 -10.00 60.34 29.36
CA LYS A 64 -9.10 59.36 29.99
C LYS A 64 -9.77 58.61 31.14
N CYS A 65 -10.46 59.31 32.04
CA CYS A 65 -11.21 58.70 33.14
C CYS A 65 -12.34 57.83 32.61
N ALA A 66 -13.05 58.29 31.58
CA ALA A 66 -14.09 57.52 30.91
C ALA A 66 -13.54 56.23 30.26
N ILE A 67 -12.36 56.27 29.62
CA ILE A 67 -11.70 55.05 29.10
C ILE A 67 -11.35 54.08 30.23
N VAL A 68 -10.78 54.56 31.34
CA VAL A 68 -10.47 53.71 32.50
C VAL A 68 -11.72 53.07 33.08
N TYR A 69 -12.81 53.84 33.20
CA TYR A 69 -14.11 53.35 33.63
C TYR A 69 -14.66 52.27 32.70
N LEU A 70 -14.64 52.49 31.38
CA LEU A 70 -15.06 51.50 30.39
C LEU A 70 -14.19 50.24 30.44
N LEU A 71 -12.88 50.39 30.66
CA LEU A 71 -11.96 49.25 30.81
C LEU A 71 -12.33 48.40 32.03
N GLU A 72 -12.60 49.02 33.18
CA GLU A 72 -13.01 48.31 34.39
C GLU A 72 -14.37 47.62 34.21
N LYS A 73 -15.36 48.32 33.67
CA LYS A 73 -16.70 47.76 33.48
C LYS A 73 -16.71 46.61 32.47
N THR A 74 -16.00 46.75 31.35
CA THR A 74 -15.87 45.66 30.36
C THR A 74 -15.06 44.48 30.89
N LYS A 75 -14.06 44.71 31.75
CA LYS A 75 -13.37 43.63 32.47
C LYS A 75 -14.34 42.85 33.39
N ASN A 76 -15.33 43.53 33.95
CA ASN A 76 -16.38 42.93 34.78
C ASN A 76 -17.58 42.38 33.97
N GLY A 77 -17.42 42.13 32.67
CA GLY A 77 -18.44 41.49 31.83
C GLY A 77 -19.50 42.42 31.23
N HIS A 78 -19.42 43.74 31.46
CA HIS A 78 -20.42 44.67 30.94
C HIS A 78 -20.29 44.84 29.42
N ARG A 79 -21.44 45.01 28.75
CA ARG A 79 -21.53 45.26 27.30
C ARG A 79 -21.43 46.75 27.00
N LEU A 80 -20.72 47.09 25.93
CA LEU A 80 -20.68 48.47 25.41
C LEU A 80 -21.96 48.81 24.65
N THR A 81 -22.39 50.06 24.73
CA THR A 81 -23.49 50.58 23.91
C THR A 81 -23.03 50.84 22.48
N ILE A 82 -23.98 51.06 21.56
CA ILE A 82 -23.67 51.44 20.17
C ILE A 82 -22.82 52.72 20.14
N ASN A 83 -23.15 53.69 20.98
CA ASN A 83 -22.41 54.94 21.07
C ASN A 83 -21.02 54.75 21.71
N GLY A 84 -20.86 53.79 22.61
CA GLY A 84 -19.55 53.37 23.13
C GLY A 84 -18.61 52.87 22.04
N PHE A 85 -19.10 52.00 21.13
CA PHE A 85 -18.29 51.59 19.99
C PHE A 85 -17.92 52.76 19.06
N ARG A 86 -18.88 53.66 18.80
CA ARG A 86 -18.62 54.87 18.00
C ARG A 86 -17.55 55.76 18.63
N ALA A 87 -17.58 55.90 19.96
CA ALA A 87 -16.60 56.65 20.72
C ALA A 87 -15.19 56.06 20.56
N LEU A 88 -15.04 54.75 20.79
CA LEU A 88 -13.76 54.06 20.62
C LEU A 88 -13.24 54.15 19.17
N ALA A 89 -14.14 54.09 18.19
CA ALA A 89 -13.78 54.22 16.79
C ALA A 89 -13.20 55.60 16.45
N GLN A 90 -13.58 56.66 17.15
CA GLN A 90 -13.01 58.00 16.96
C GLN A 90 -11.59 58.11 17.54
N VAL A 91 -11.31 57.40 18.63
CA VAL A 91 -10.03 57.49 19.36
C VAL A 91 -8.96 56.55 18.79
N ILE A 92 -9.33 55.41 18.20
CA ILE A 92 -8.40 54.35 17.74
C ILE A 92 -7.40 54.77 16.63
N ASN A 93 -7.48 55.99 16.12
CA ASN A 93 -6.53 56.57 15.15
C ASN A 93 -5.89 57.87 15.65
N THR A 94 -6.14 58.27 16.89
CA THR A 94 -5.58 59.51 17.45
C THR A 94 -4.22 59.23 18.11
N PRO A 95 -3.15 60.00 17.80
CA PRO A 95 -1.81 59.73 18.33
C PRO A 95 -1.65 59.90 19.86
N TRP A 96 -2.64 60.50 20.53
CA TRP A 96 -2.46 61.10 21.85
C TRP A 96 -3.18 60.38 23.00
N ILE A 97 -3.94 59.31 22.77
CA ILE A 97 -4.64 58.60 23.85
C ILE A 97 -4.59 57.08 23.65
N ILE A 98 -3.87 56.42 24.55
CA ILE A 98 -4.19 55.11 25.14
C ILE A 98 -4.60 54.03 24.13
N ASP A 99 -3.75 53.81 23.14
CA ASP A 99 -3.95 52.75 22.13
C ASP A 99 -4.13 51.38 22.80
N ASN A 100 -3.33 51.12 23.85
CA ASN A 100 -3.36 49.86 24.57
C ASN A 100 -4.63 49.65 25.40
N ASP A 101 -5.18 50.65 26.09
CA ASP A 101 -6.40 50.42 26.87
C ASP A 101 -7.65 50.40 26.00
N VAL A 102 -7.68 51.14 24.88
CA VAL A 102 -8.74 50.96 23.87
C VAL A 102 -8.69 49.54 23.30
N LEU A 103 -7.50 49.03 22.96
CA LEU A 103 -7.33 47.64 22.54
C LEU A 103 -7.75 46.64 23.62
N LYS A 104 -7.41 46.89 24.90
CA LYS A 104 -7.87 46.03 26.01
C LYS A 104 -9.38 46.09 26.22
N ILE A 105 -10.02 47.24 26.06
CA ILE A 105 -11.48 47.35 26.08
C ILE A 105 -12.07 46.47 24.99
N LEU A 106 -11.57 46.58 23.75
CA LEU A 106 -12.06 45.77 22.63
C LEU A 106 -11.77 44.28 22.84
N LEU A 107 -10.64 43.94 23.45
CA LEU A 107 -10.32 42.57 23.85
C LEU A 107 -11.33 42.06 24.88
N ASN A 108 -11.62 42.81 25.95
CA ASN A 108 -12.61 42.44 26.96
C ASN A 108 -14.01 42.28 26.35
N VAL A 109 -14.43 43.23 25.53
CA VAL A 109 -15.73 43.21 24.84
C VAL A 109 -15.86 42.00 23.94
N SER A 110 -14.81 41.67 23.19
CA SER A 110 -14.77 40.46 22.37
C SER A 110 -14.75 39.17 23.21
N ASN A 111 -14.05 39.15 24.35
CA ASN A 111 -14.07 38.02 25.29
C ASN A 111 -15.47 37.81 25.90
N ASN A 112 -16.21 38.88 26.15
CA ASN A 112 -17.58 38.85 26.70
C ASN A 112 -18.64 38.44 25.66
N GLY A 113 -18.24 38.01 24.46
CA GLY A 113 -19.15 37.54 23.42
C GLY A 113 -19.85 38.65 22.63
N GLN A 114 -19.46 39.91 22.79
CA GLN A 114 -20.10 41.02 22.08
C GLN A 114 -19.50 41.21 20.68
N ILE A 115 -20.37 41.48 19.69
CA ILE A 115 -20.01 41.73 18.30
C ILE A 115 -19.36 43.11 18.17
N ILE A 116 -18.21 43.19 17.49
CA ILE A 116 -17.52 44.46 17.24
C ILE A 116 -17.99 45.02 15.89
N PRO A 117 -18.45 46.28 15.80
CA PRO A 117 -18.88 46.87 14.54
C PRO A 117 -17.83 46.79 13.42
N ILE A 118 -18.28 46.51 12.20
CA ILE A 118 -17.40 46.19 11.05
C ILE A 118 -16.49 47.36 10.65
N ASP A 119 -16.93 48.60 10.88
CA ASP A 119 -16.15 49.82 10.68
C ASP A 119 -14.94 49.87 11.63
N LEU A 120 -15.13 49.46 12.88
CA LEU A 120 -14.07 49.37 13.88
C LEU A 120 -13.11 48.22 13.58
N VAL A 121 -13.63 47.07 13.13
CA VAL A 121 -12.81 45.97 12.61
C VAL A 121 -11.96 46.44 11.41
N GLY A 122 -12.53 47.25 10.52
CA GLY A 122 -11.80 47.86 9.41
C GLY A 122 -10.65 48.76 9.87
N LYS A 123 -10.85 49.57 10.91
CA LYS A 123 -9.80 50.40 11.52
C LYS A 123 -8.70 49.55 12.16
N LEU A 124 -9.06 48.53 12.94
CA LEU A 124 -8.11 47.56 13.51
C LEU A 124 -7.29 46.86 12.42
N THR A 125 -7.95 46.44 11.34
CA THR A 125 -7.32 45.78 10.20
C THR A 125 -6.25 46.67 9.55
N ARG A 126 -6.50 47.98 9.42
CA ARG A 126 -5.52 48.92 8.85
C ARG A 126 -4.26 49.02 9.72
N ARG A 127 -4.41 49.05 11.05
CA ARG A 127 -3.29 49.17 12.01
C ARG A 127 -2.55 47.87 12.26
N PHE A 128 -3.17 46.72 12.02
CA PHE A 128 -2.52 45.42 12.13
C PHE A 128 -1.36 45.29 11.11
N ASN A 129 -0.17 45.02 11.61
CA ASN A 129 1.04 44.74 10.85
C ASN A 129 1.38 43.24 10.93
N PRO A 130 1.27 42.49 9.81
CA PRO A 130 1.56 41.06 9.76
C PRO A 130 2.99 40.67 10.20
N CYS A 131 3.93 41.61 10.14
CA CYS A 131 5.34 41.37 10.48
C CYS A 131 5.69 41.69 11.94
N SER A 132 4.75 42.18 12.75
CA SER A 132 4.99 42.60 14.13
C SER A 132 4.33 41.66 15.14
N GLU A 133 4.86 41.60 16.37
CA GLU A 133 4.32 40.79 17.47
C GLU A 133 3.11 41.47 18.14
N GLN A 134 1.98 41.49 17.44
CA GLN A 134 0.77 42.18 17.87
C GLN A 134 -0.28 41.22 18.44
N TYR A 135 0.06 40.53 19.54
CA TYR A 135 -0.75 39.48 20.16
C TYR A 135 -2.19 39.88 20.48
N ASP A 136 -2.42 41.10 20.98
CA ASP A 136 -3.75 41.59 21.33
C ASP A 136 -4.66 41.73 20.11
N PHE A 137 -4.12 42.16 18.96
CA PHE A 137 -4.87 42.21 17.70
C PHE A 137 -5.30 40.81 17.27
N VAL A 138 -4.37 39.85 17.30
CA VAL A 138 -4.65 38.47 16.91
C VAL A 138 -5.71 37.86 17.83
N ARG A 139 -5.64 38.10 19.15
CA ARG A 139 -6.67 37.65 20.11
C ARG A 139 -8.04 38.28 19.86
N ILE A 140 -8.10 39.59 19.56
CA ILE A 140 -9.36 40.25 19.19
C ILE A 140 -9.94 39.57 17.96
N PHE A 141 -9.14 39.35 16.91
CA PHE A 141 -9.60 38.69 15.67
C PHE A 141 -10.03 37.24 15.89
N GLU A 142 -9.35 36.49 16.76
CA GLU A 142 -9.77 35.16 17.17
C GLU A 142 -11.14 35.17 17.86
N ASN A 143 -11.37 36.14 18.75
CA ASN A 143 -12.65 36.30 19.43
C ASN A 143 -13.77 36.74 18.48
N LEU A 144 -13.48 37.55 17.45
CA LEU A 144 -14.46 37.85 16.39
C LEU A 144 -15.01 36.55 15.79
N VAL A 145 -14.10 35.63 15.42
CA VAL A 145 -14.51 34.35 14.86
C VAL A 145 -15.28 33.56 15.91
N LYS A 146 -14.79 33.43 17.16
CA LYS A 146 -15.52 32.71 18.24
C LYS A 146 -16.96 33.20 18.38
N ASN A 147 -17.17 34.51 18.30
CA ASN A 147 -18.47 35.18 18.43
C ASN A 147 -19.34 35.14 17.16
N ASN A 148 -19.03 34.27 16.20
CA ASN A 148 -19.76 34.12 14.93
C ASN A 148 -19.72 35.36 14.03
N GLN A 149 -18.70 36.21 14.17
CA GLN A 149 -18.50 37.35 13.30
C GLN A 149 -17.58 36.98 12.13
N ASP A 150 -17.97 37.38 10.92
CA ASP A 150 -17.19 37.13 9.72
C ASP A 150 -15.93 37.99 9.63
N ILE A 151 -14.81 37.38 9.24
CA ILE A 151 -13.56 38.10 8.96
C ILE A 151 -13.68 38.83 7.61
N PRO A 152 -13.48 40.16 7.56
CA PRO A 152 -13.41 40.89 6.30
C PRO A 152 -12.25 40.41 5.40
N SER A 153 -12.45 40.43 4.08
CA SER A 153 -11.45 39.96 3.11
C SER A 153 -10.06 40.61 3.25
N GLN A 154 -10.03 41.91 3.56
CA GLN A 154 -8.78 42.66 3.82
C GLN A 154 -8.02 42.12 5.04
N LEU A 155 -8.75 41.76 6.10
CA LEU A 155 -8.17 41.17 7.31
C LEU A 155 -7.67 39.75 7.03
N SER A 156 -8.46 38.94 6.31
CA SER A 156 -8.06 37.59 5.90
C SER A 156 -6.76 37.60 5.08
N SER A 157 -6.59 38.56 4.16
CA SER A 157 -5.35 38.74 3.39
C SER A 157 -4.14 39.06 4.30
N LYS A 158 -4.31 39.97 5.27
CA LYS A 158 -3.25 40.32 6.22
C LYS A 158 -2.91 39.17 7.17
N LEU A 159 -3.90 38.43 7.66
CA LEU A 159 -3.71 37.22 8.47
C LEU A 159 -2.98 36.13 7.68
N THR A 160 -3.30 35.97 6.38
CA THR A 160 -2.59 35.02 5.52
C THR A 160 -1.10 35.36 5.40
N LYS A 161 -0.74 36.65 5.31
CA LYS A 161 0.67 37.09 5.36
C LYS A 161 1.28 36.86 6.74
N ALA A 162 0.53 37.08 7.81
CA ALA A 162 0.99 36.90 9.19
C ALA A 162 1.39 35.45 9.52
N LEU A 163 0.90 34.45 8.77
CA LEU A 163 1.35 33.06 8.89
C LEU A 163 2.85 32.88 8.59
N GLU A 164 3.49 33.81 7.88
CA GLU A 164 4.92 33.78 7.60
C GLU A 164 5.75 34.16 8.85
N ASN A 165 5.18 34.96 9.75
CA ASN A 165 5.81 35.41 10.99
C ASN A 165 5.79 34.30 12.07
N PRO A 166 6.94 33.72 12.47
CA PRO A 166 7.00 32.62 13.42
C PRO A 166 6.38 32.91 14.79
N SER A 167 6.49 34.14 15.30
CA SER A 167 6.07 34.50 16.66
C SER A 167 4.55 34.44 16.87
N ILE A 168 3.77 34.82 15.85
CA ILE A 168 2.30 34.86 15.90
C ILE A 168 1.63 33.76 15.07
N ARG A 169 2.40 32.97 14.31
CA ARG A 169 1.92 31.96 13.37
C ARG A 169 0.87 31.04 13.96
N ASP A 170 1.11 30.50 15.15
CA ASP A 170 0.25 29.49 15.76
C ASP A 170 -1.12 30.06 16.18
N GLN A 171 -1.14 31.31 16.63
CA GLN A 171 -2.39 32.01 16.99
C GLN A 171 -3.15 32.45 15.75
N VAL A 172 -2.44 32.86 14.69
CA VAL A 172 -3.10 33.15 13.40
C VAL A 172 -3.67 31.87 12.78
N LEU A 173 -2.99 30.73 12.94
CA LEU A 173 -3.53 29.42 12.54
C LEU A 173 -4.79 29.06 13.32
N SER A 174 -4.90 29.39 14.62
CA SER A 174 -6.12 29.11 15.39
C SER A 174 -7.34 29.88 14.84
N ILE A 175 -7.15 31.10 14.34
CA ILE A 175 -8.20 31.86 13.66
C ILE A 175 -8.71 31.12 12.43
N PHE A 176 -7.82 30.67 11.54
CA PHE A 176 -8.21 29.94 10.34
C PHE A 176 -8.78 28.54 10.63
N LEU A 177 -8.34 27.91 11.72
CA LEU A 177 -8.98 26.68 12.20
C LEU A 177 -10.43 26.95 12.60
N LEU A 178 -10.69 28.01 13.36
CA LEU A 178 -12.04 28.38 13.76
C LEU A 178 -12.91 28.75 12.55
N GLU A 179 -12.36 29.46 11.54
CA GLU A 179 -13.08 29.71 10.29
C GLU A 179 -13.42 28.42 9.54
N GLY A 180 -12.48 27.46 9.49
CA GLY A 180 -12.70 26.15 8.88
C GLY A 180 -13.72 25.29 9.62
N GLN A 181 -13.80 25.37 10.96
CA GLN A 181 -14.85 24.72 11.76
C GLN A 181 -16.23 25.34 11.51
N LYS A 182 -16.27 26.62 11.14
CA LYS A 182 -17.49 27.36 10.79
C LYS A 182 -17.75 27.36 9.30
N ASP A 183 -17.30 26.30 8.63
CA ASP A 183 -17.74 25.98 7.29
C ASP A 183 -17.28 26.97 6.20
N LYS A 184 -16.31 27.84 6.51
CA LYS A 184 -15.76 28.77 5.53
C LYS A 184 -14.70 28.14 4.64
N LYS A 185 -14.72 28.54 3.37
CA LYS A 185 -13.74 28.11 2.37
C LYS A 185 -12.36 28.64 2.71
N LEU A 186 -11.43 27.73 3.03
CA LEU A 186 -10.03 28.06 3.29
C LEU A 186 -9.21 28.03 1.99
N SER A 187 -8.22 28.91 1.89
CA SER A 187 -7.31 28.91 0.75
C SER A 187 -6.30 27.76 0.82
N ALA A 188 -5.75 27.45 -0.34
CA ALA A 188 -4.78 26.38 -0.51
C ALA A 188 -3.57 26.45 0.43
N LYS A 189 -2.96 27.62 0.46
CA LYS A 189 -1.78 27.94 1.26
C LYS A 189 -2.05 27.78 2.76
N ILE A 190 -3.28 28.07 3.21
CA ILE A 190 -3.66 27.95 4.63
C ILE A 190 -3.80 26.48 5.03
N ILE A 191 -4.47 25.68 4.19
CA ILE A 191 -4.62 24.24 4.40
C ILE A 191 -3.24 23.57 4.52
N ASP A 192 -2.27 23.96 3.68
CA ASP A 192 -0.91 23.43 3.74
C ASP A 192 -0.21 23.74 5.05
N LYS A 193 -0.36 24.96 5.56
CA LYS A 193 0.20 25.35 6.86
C LYS A 193 -0.48 24.64 8.03
N ILE A 194 -1.79 24.40 7.96
CA ILE A 194 -2.54 23.60 8.94
C ILE A 194 -2.00 22.16 8.94
N LEU A 195 -1.74 21.59 7.76
CA LEU A 195 -1.19 20.24 7.60
C LEU A 195 0.24 20.12 8.10
N ASP A 196 1.12 21.06 7.74
CA ASP A 196 2.49 21.11 8.23
C ASP A 196 2.51 21.17 9.77
N LYS A 197 1.66 22.01 10.35
CA LYS A 197 1.53 22.11 11.81
C LYS A 197 0.99 20.82 12.41
N PHE A 198 -0.04 20.21 11.81
CA PHE A 198 -0.57 18.92 12.21
C PHE A 198 0.51 17.83 12.27
N PHE A 199 1.37 17.76 11.25
CA PHE A 199 2.52 16.86 11.21
C PHE A 199 3.70 17.29 12.10
N SER A 200 3.60 18.37 12.85
CA SER A 200 4.61 18.75 13.86
C SER A 200 4.11 18.54 15.29
N ILE A 201 2.79 18.48 15.49
CA ILE A 201 2.17 18.35 16.81
C ILE A 201 2.40 16.94 17.39
N LYS A 202 2.81 16.89 18.66
CA LYS A 202 2.93 15.67 19.48
C LYS A 202 1.80 15.54 20.51
N ASN A 203 1.10 16.64 20.84
CA ASN A 203 0.03 16.68 21.82
C ASN A 203 -1.30 16.21 21.20
N SER A 204 -1.90 15.14 21.74
CA SER A 204 -3.12 14.53 21.21
C SER A 204 -4.36 15.43 21.27
N PHE A 205 -4.50 16.28 22.29
CA PHE A 205 -5.66 17.18 22.43
C PHE A 205 -5.66 18.29 21.36
N ILE A 206 -4.50 18.89 21.12
CA ILE A 206 -4.35 19.92 20.08
C ILE A 206 -4.54 19.28 18.69
N MET A 207 -4.05 18.04 18.52
CA MET A 207 -4.22 17.28 17.30
C MET A 207 -5.70 17.07 16.91
N GLU A 208 -6.59 16.85 17.89
CA GLU A 208 -8.03 16.69 17.66
C GLU A 208 -8.70 17.95 17.08
N GLN A 209 -8.26 19.15 17.46
CA GLN A 209 -8.82 20.40 16.94
C GLN A 209 -8.49 20.60 15.46
N TYR A 210 -7.24 20.29 15.07
CA TYR A 210 -6.79 20.33 13.69
C TYR A 210 -7.46 19.24 12.84
N LEU A 211 -7.67 18.05 13.40
CA LEU A 211 -8.42 16.97 12.75
C LEU A 211 -9.87 17.34 12.44
N SER A 212 -10.54 18.04 13.36
CA SER A 212 -11.92 18.48 13.14
C SER A 212 -12.03 19.39 11.91
N VAL A 213 -11.05 20.28 11.69
CA VAL A 213 -11.00 21.16 10.52
C VAL A 213 -10.68 20.38 9.26
N MET A 214 -9.73 19.44 9.33
CA MET A 214 -9.42 18.57 8.19
C MET A 214 -10.64 17.74 7.76
N CYS A 215 -11.42 17.23 8.71
CA CYS A 215 -12.66 16.51 8.41
C CYS A 215 -13.70 17.41 7.72
N SER A 216 -13.91 18.63 8.22
CA SER A 216 -14.82 19.61 7.58
C SER A 216 -14.35 20.01 6.16
N VAL A 217 -13.04 20.19 5.97
CA VAL A 217 -12.44 20.46 4.65
C VAL A 217 -12.63 19.28 3.68
N ILE A 218 -12.53 18.04 4.18
CA ILE A 218 -12.82 16.82 3.39
C ILE A 218 -14.31 16.72 3.03
N GLU A 219 -15.21 17.02 3.97
CA GLU A 219 -16.67 16.98 3.78
C GLU A 219 -17.17 18.03 2.77
N LYS A 220 -16.52 19.20 2.68
CA LYS A 220 -16.98 20.36 1.89
C LYS A 220 -16.46 20.45 0.47
N LYS A 221 -15.85 19.38 -0.06
CA LYS A 221 -15.58 19.19 -1.51
C LYS A 221 -14.60 20.18 -2.17
N ASP A 222 -14.01 21.13 -1.43
CA ASP A 222 -13.27 22.25 -2.03
C ASP A 222 -11.79 21.97 -2.35
N TYR A 223 -11.26 20.78 -1.99
CA TYR A 223 -9.81 20.60 -1.93
C TYR A 223 -9.28 19.25 -2.43
N PHE A 224 -9.98 18.64 -3.39
CA PHE A 224 -9.52 17.41 -4.05
C PHE A 224 -8.87 17.65 -5.43
N ALA A 225 -8.64 18.89 -5.83
CA ALA A 225 -8.39 19.24 -7.23
C ALA A 225 -6.99 18.85 -7.77
N THR A 226 -5.92 18.87 -6.98
CA THR A 226 -4.58 18.62 -7.55
C THR A 226 -3.62 18.01 -6.52
N ASP A 227 -3.38 16.71 -6.70
CA ASP A 227 -2.17 15.97 -6.30
C ASP A 227 -1.94 15.59 -4.82
N ARG A 228 -2.91 14.90 -4.19
CA ARG A 228 -2.82 14.53 -2.76
C ARG A 228 -3.33 13.14 -2.38
N LYS A 229 -3.10 12.12 -3.22
CA LYS A 229 -3.11 10.71 -2.78
C LYS A 229 -2.16 10.49 -1.58
N SER A 230 -1.06 11.26 -1.53
CA SER A 230 -0.09 11.27 -0.44
C SER A 230 -0.59 11.93 0.85
N LEU A 231 -1.56 12.85 0.81
CA LEU A 231 -1.99 13.60 1.99
C LEU A 231 -2.88 12.76 2.90
N LEU A 232 -3.91 12.16 2.31
CA LEU A 232 -4.79 11.24 3.04
C LEU A 232 -3.96 10.06 3.57
N ASP A 233 -3.04 9.55 2.75
CA ASP A 233 -2.11 8.49 3.13
C ASP A 233 -1.17 8.92 4.28
N ARG A 234 -0.68 10.16 4.30
CA ARG A 234 0.14 10.71 5.40
C ARG A 234 -0.66 10.94 6.69
N ILE A 235 -1.90 11.43 6.60
CA ILE A 235 -2.80 11.61 7.75
C ILE A 235 -3.11 10.25 8.40
N LEU A 236 -3.41 9.24 7.57
CA LEU A 236 -3.69 7.89 8.03
C LEU A 236 -2.44 7.21 8.62
N ARG A 237 -1.26 7.36 7.99
CA ARG A 237 0.01 6.81 8.51
C ARG A 237 0.38 7.32 9.92
N ARG A 238 0.00 8.53 10.30
CA ARG A 238 0.39 9.14 11.59
C ARG A 238 -0.60 8.87 12.72
N ASN A 239 -1.85 8.53 12.42
CA ASN A 239 -2.90 8.42 13.43
C ASN A 239 -3.31 6.95 13.64
N SER A 240 -2.90 6.37 14.77
CA SER A 240 -3.31 5.02 15.22
C SER A 240 -4.46 5.05 16.25
N GLY A 241 -4.95 6.24 16.63
CA GLY A 241 -6.01 6.39 17.63
C GLY A 241 -7.40 6.04 17.07
N LYS A 242 -8.08 5.08 17.69
CA LYS A 242 -9.44 4.61 17.29
C LYS A 242 -10.46 5.75 17.10
N LYS A 243 -10.46 6.77 17.97
CA LYS A 243 -11.37 7.92 17.88
C LYS A 243 -11.12 8.80 16.65
N ILE A 244 -9.86 8.95 16.25
CA ILE A 244 -9.44 9.78 15.11
C ILE A 244 -9.83 9.09 13.81
N ILE A 245 -9.57 7.78 13.74
CA ILE A 245 -9.98 6.88 12.66
C ILE A 245 -11.51 6.97 12.45
N ALA A 246 -12.29 6.89 13.53
CA ALA A 246 -13.75 6.99 13.46
C ALA A 246 -14.24 8.33 12.87
N ARG A 247 -13.68 9.48 13.28
CA ARG A 247 -14.09 10.79 12.73
C ARG A 247 -13.73 10.96 11.25
N ILE A 248 -12.53 10.51 10.84
CA ILE A 248 -12.13 10.54 9.42
C ILE A 248 -13.07 9.64 8.60
N GLN A 249 -13.45 8.49 9.14
CA GLN A 249 -14.40 7.59 8.52
C GLN A 249 -15.78 8.25 8.35
N THR A 250 -16.33 8.90 9.39
CA THR A 250 -17.59 9.65 9.29
C THR A 250 -17.53 10.74 8.21
N ALA A 251 -16.42 11.47 8.12
CA ALA A 251 -16.23 12.53 7.13
C ALA A 251 -16.16 11.99 5.69
N LEU A 252 -15.45 10.87 5.49
CA LEU A 252 -15.39 10.20 4.18
C LEU A 252 -16.76 9.66 3.77
N VAL A 253 -17.52 9.09 4.71
CA VAL A 253 -18.89 8.60 4.47
C VAL A 253 -19.84 9.74 4.15
N HIS A 254 -19.72 10.88 4.84
CA HIS A 254 -20.51 12.07 4.51
C HIS A 254 -20.14 12.62 3.13
N ALA A 255 -18.86 12.60 2.76
CA ALA A 255 -18.38 12.98 1.43
C ALA A 255 -18.94 12.08 0.32
N LEU A 256 -19.43 10.88 0.60
CA LEU A 256 -20.10 10.00 -0.37
C LEU A 256 -21.53 10.46 -0.71
N LYS A 257 -22.14 11.31 0.12
CA LYS A 257 -23.47 11.90 -0.14
C LYS A 257 -23.45 13.04 -1.16
N THR A 258 -22.35 13.22 -1.87
CA THR A 258 -22.15 14.29 -2.85
C THR A 258 -22.55 13.85 -4.26
N ASP A 259 -22.96 14.79 -5.12
CA ASP A 259 -23.13 14.52 -6.55
C ASP A 259 -21.81 14.56 -7.36
N ASN A 260 -20.69 14.97 -6.73
CA ASN A 260 -19.40 15.08 -7.38
C ASN A 260 -18.65 13.73 -7.42
N GLN A 261 -18.66 13.07 -8.57
CA GLN A 261 -18.02 11.75 -8.79
C GLN A 261 -16.54 11.69 -8.40
N ASP A 262 -15.81 12.80 -8.55
CA ASP A 262 -14.38 12.86 -8.29
C ASP A 262 -14.09 12.87 -6.78
N VAL A 263 -14.99 13.48 -6.00
CA VAL A 263 -14.98 13.43 -4.53
C VAL A 263 -15.38 12.04 -4.05
N ILE A 264 -16.39 11.41 -4.66
CA ILE A 264 -16.81 10.04 -4.33
C ILE A 264 -15.67 9.06 -4.53
N ARG A 265 -15.02 9.06 -5.70
CA ARG A 265 -13.89 8.18 -6.01
C ARG A 265 -12.74 8.33 -5.00
N LYS A 266 -12.47 9.55 -4.56
CA LYS A 266 -11.40 9.84 -3.58
C LYS A 266 -11.81 9.45 -2.16
N ALA A 267 -13.08 9.64 -1.79
CA ALA A 267 -13.63 9.19 -0.52
C ALA A 267 -13.58 7.66 -0.39
N ILE A 268 -13.95 6.93 -1.45
CA ILE A 268 -13.89 5.47 -1.49
C ILE A 268 -12.45 4.97 -1.37
N ASN A 269 -11.51 5.54 -2.12
CA ASN A 269 -10.10 5.20 -1.99
C ASN A 269 -9.57 5.48 -0.57
N GLY A 270 -10.05 6.53 0.07
CA GLY A 270 -9.73 6.83 1.46
C GLY A 270 -10.22 5.78 2.45
N LEU A 271 -11.46 5.32 2.26
CA LEU A 271 -12.02 4.21 3.04
C LEU A 271 -11.24 2.92 2.80
N LYS A 272 -10.86 2.58 1.56
CA LYS A 272 -10.01 1.41 1.26
C LYS A 272 -8.67 1.44 2.02
N ILE A 273 -7.99 2.59 2.07
CA ILE A 273 -6.73 2.74 2.81
C ILE A 273 -6.94 2.60 4.31
N LEU A 274 -8.00 3.20 4.85
CA LEU A 274 -8.38 3.08 6.26
C LEU A 274 -8.58 1.63 6.69
N VAL A 275 -9.35 0.89 5.90
CA VAL A 275 -9.73 -0.49 6.20
C VAL A 275 -8.55 -1.44 6.04
N SER A 276 -7.80 -1.33 4.94
CA SER A 276 -6.66 -2.21 4.66
C SER A 276 -5.50 -2.05 5.66
N ARG A 277 -5.23 -0.83 6.15
CA ARG A 277 -4.07 -0.56 7.02
C ARG A 277 -4.38 -0.54 8.50
N HIS A 278 -5.55 -0.10 8.91
CA HIS A 278 -5.87 0.10 10.33
C HIS A 278 -6.85 -0.93 10.87
N LYS A 279 -7.29 -1.91 10.06
CA LYS A 279 -8.38 -2.84 10.40
C LYS A 279 -9.59 -2.10 10.99
N ALA A 280 -9.84 -0.88 10.50
CA ALA A 280 -10.90 -0.03 11.02
C ALA A 280 -12.25 -0.67 10.67
N VAL A 281 -13.08 -0.92 11.68
CA VAL A 281 -14.45 -1.42 11.50
C VAL A 281 -15.32 -0.23 11.07
N LEU A 282 -15.94 -0.33 9.88
CA LEU A 282 -16.93 0.66 9.44
C LEU A 282 -18.11 0.65 10.41
N GLU A 283 -18.53 1.82 10.89
CA GLU A 283 -19.71 1.98 11.75
C GLU A 283 -20.99 1.76 10.92
N ASN A 284 -21.96 1.01 11.43
CA ASN A 284 -23.17 0.57 10.72
C ASN A 284 -23.89 1.65 9.90
N ASN A 285 -24.05 2.86 10.45
CA ASN A 285 -24.69 3.97 9.75
C ASN A 285 -23.97 4.32 8.42
N SER A 286 -22.67 4.03 8.34
CA SER A 286 -21.86 4.22 7.14
C SER A 286 -22.18 3.21 6.05
N ILE A 287 -22.44 1.96 6.44
CA ILE A 287 -22.80 0.85 5.56
C ILE A 287 -24.20 1.10 4.98
N ASP A 288 -25.15 1.54 5.82
CA ASP A 288 -26.51 1.87 5.37
C ASP A 288 -26.56 3.07 4.40
N ILE A 289 -25.74 4.10 4.62
CA ILE A 289 -25.63 5.25 3.69
C ILE A 289 -25.03 4.82 2.35
N LEU A 290 -24.09 3.88 2.39
CA LEU A 290 -23.42 3.32 1.22
C LEU A 290 -24.35 2.45 0.37
N LEU A 291 -25.22 1.66 1.00
CA LEU A 291 -26.17 0.77 0.34
C LEU A 291 -27.42 1.50 -0.20
N ASN A 292 -27.80 2.64 0.37
CA ASN A 292 -29.01 3.39 -0.01
C ASN A 292 -28.80 4.49 -1.09
N GLN A 293 -27.62 4.58 -1.70
CA GLN A 293 -27.37 5.53 -2.80
C GLN A 293 -27.93 4.97 -4.12
N ASN A 294 -29.21 5.27 -4.40
CA ASN A 294 -29.98 4.88 -5.60
C ASN A 294 -29.23 5.10 -6.94
N ASP A 295 -29.41 4.14 -7.86
CA ASP A 295 -29.28 4.07 -9.34
C ASP A 295 -28.22 4.90 -10.12
N LYS A 296 -27.85 6.11 -9.69
CA LYS A 296 -26.92 7.01 -10.40
C LYS A 296 -25.43 6.67 -10.19
N PHE A 297 -25.10 5.79 -9.25
CA PHE A 297 -23.71 5.47 -8.87
C PHE A 297 -23.33 3.99 -9.07
N ARG A 298 -23.96 3.28 -10.02
CA ARG A 298 -23.65 1.88 -10.38
C ARG A 298 -22.15 1.60 -10.55
N ILE A 299 -21.36 2.55 -11.09
CA ILE A 299 -19.91 2.43 -11.30
C ILE A 299 -19.12 2.33 -9.98
N PHE A 300 -19.66 2.84 -8.86
CA PHE A 300 -18.97 2.89 -7.56
C PHE A 300 -19.52 1.90 -6.52
N HIS A 301 -20.68 1.29 -6.78
CA HIS A 301 -21.27 0.23 -5.95
C HIS A 301 -20.24 -0.88 -5.67
N CYS A 302 -19.49 -1.25 -6.68
CA CYS A 302 -18.41 -2.22 -6.67
C CYS A 302 -17.33 -1.94 -5.61
N ASP A 303 -16.79 -0.72 -5.59
CA ASP A 303 -15.74 -0.33 -4.67
C ASP A 303 -16.25 -0.15 -3.23
N ILE A 304 -17.54 0.18 -3.09
CA ILE A 304 -18.27 0.30 -1.83
C ILE A 304 -18.48 -1.07 -1.19
N LEU A 305 -18.90 -2.07 -1.97
CA LEU A 305 -19.11 -3.45 -1.52
C LEU A 305 -17.78 -4.12 -1.09
N VAL A 306 -16.68 -3.81 -1.77
CA VAL A 306 -15.31 -4.20 -1.34
C VAL A 306 -14.95 -3.56 -0.01
N CYS A 307 -15.28 -2.28 0.22
CA CYS A 307 -15.06 -1.64 1.51
C CYS A 307 -15.85 -2.31 2.64
N ILE A 308 -17.13 -2.62 2.41
CA ILE A 308 -18.01 -3.29 3.38
C ILE A 308 -17.47 -4.69 3.73
N ALA A 309 -17.11 -5.48 2.72
CA ALA A 309 -16.57 -6.82 2.89
C ALA A 309 -15.21 -6.86 3.61
N LEU A 310 -14.39 -5.81 3.45
CA LEU A 310 -13.12 -5.68 4.16
C LEU A 310 -13.28 -5.24 5.63
N THR A 311 -14.44 -4.70 6.02
CA THR A 311 -14.71 -4.19 7.38
C THR A 311 -15.52 -5.07 8.31
N LEU A 312 -16.20 -6.08 7.79
CA LEU A 312 -17.05 -6.94 8.61
C LEU A 312 -16.19 -7.86 9.48
N GLU A 313 -16.11 -7.55 10.78
CA GLU A 313 -15.87 -8.58 11.79
C GLU A 313 -17.08 -9.51 11.84
N ALA A 314 -16.82 -10.83 12.00
CA ALA A 314 -17.76 -11.94 11.88
C ALA A 314 -19.07 -11.88 12.72
N LYS A 315 -19.34 -10.79 13.45
CA LYS A 315 -20.44 -10.67 14.44
C LYS A 315 -21.65 -9.85 14.00
N LYS A 316 -21.68 -9.22 12.82
CA LYS A 316 -22.87 -8.50 12.32
C LYS A 316 -23.41 -9.11 11.02
N ILE A 317 -24.07 -10.24 11.22
CA ILE A 317 -24.62 -11.15 10.19
C ILE A 317 -25.85 -10.56 9.46
N SER A 318 -26.56 -9.59 10.06
CA SER A 318 -27.80 -9.04 9.49
C SER A 318 -27.61 -8.16 8.25
N GLU A 319 -26.43 -7.57 8.06
CA GLU A 319 -26.13 -6.59 7.00
C GLU A 319 -25.64 -7.26 5.69
N LEU A 320 -25.20 -8.52 5.76
CA LEU A 320 -24.74 -9.32 4.62
C LEU A 320 -25.88 -9.92 3.78
N LYS A 321 -27.12 -9.92 4.29
CA LYS A 321 -28.31 -10.38 3.54
C LYS A 321 -28.50 -9.63 2.23
N SER A 322 -28.09 -8.37 2.17
CA SER A 322 -28.12 -7.58 0.94
C SER A 322 -27.19 -8.14 -0.14
N LEU A 323 -26.01 -8.66 0.23
CA LEU A 323 -25.11 -9.36 -0.70
C LEU A 323 -25.67 -10.73 -1.11
N GLU A 324 -26.30 -11.45 -0.18
CA GLU A 324 -26.94 -12.75 -0.46
C GLU A 324 -28.12 -12.62 -1.43
N ILE A 325 -28.92 -11.55 -1.30
CA ILE A 325 -30.01 -11.27 -2.23
C ILE A 325 -29.45 -10.90 -3.62
N ASN A 326 -28.36 -10.12 -3.64
CA ASN A 326 -27.77 -9.62 -4.88
C ASN A 326 -26.88 -10.63 -5.61
N ILE A 327 -26.62 -11.81 -5.04
CA ILE A 327 -25.95 -12.91 -5.78
C ILE A 327 -26.86 -13.52 -6.86
N PHE A 328 -28.18 -13.26 -6.76
CA PHE A 328 -29.19 -13.66 -7.75
C PHE A 328 -29.66 -12.47 -8.62
N ASN A 329 -28.96 -11.33 -8.58
CA ASN A 329 -29.37 -10.12 -9.30
C ASN A 329 -29.26 -10.31 -10.81
N ASP A 330 -30.17 -9.80 -11.64
CA ASP A 330 -30.04 -9.95 -13.10
C ASP A 330 -28.83 -9.20 -13.70
N ASP A 331 -28.26 -8.23 -12.96
CA ASP A 331 -27.09 -7.45 -13.36
C ASP A 331 -25.78 -8.14 -12.96
N GLU A 332 -25.02 -8.60 -13.96
CA GLU A 332 -23.73 -9.33 -13.82
C GLU A 332 -22.72 -8.60 -12.93
N ILE A 333 -22.62 -7.27 -13.04
CA ILE A 333 -21.68 -6.50 -12.23
C ILE A 333 -22.11 -6.53 -10.76
N ILE A 334 -23.40 -6.47 -10.48
CA ILE A 334 -23.91 -6.50 -9.11
C ILE A 334 -23.70 -7.89 -8.50
N ARG A 335 -23.93 -8.97 -9.27
CA ARG A 335 -23.64 -10.34 -8.83
C ARG A 335 -22.16 -10.54 -8.51
N TYR A 336 -21.25 -10.05 -9.37
CA TYR A 336 -19.80 -10.14 -9.16
C TYR A 336 -19.33 -9.61 -7.83
N TRP A 337 -19.67 -8.36 -7.55
CA TRP A 337 -19.17 -7.69 -6.36
C TRP A 337 -19.86 -8.22 -5.09
N SER A 338 -21.08 -8.73 -5.23
CA SER A 338 -21.77 -9.48 -4.17
C SER A 338 -21.04 -10.79 -3.87
N PHE A 339 -20.63 -11.54 -4.89
CA PHE A 339 -19.82 -12.75 -4.74
C PHE A 339 -18.47 -12.45 -4.08
N ARG A 340 -17.73 -11.46 -4.57
CA ARG A 340 -16.42 -11.05 -4.00
C ARG A 340 -16.56 -10.61 -2.54
N GLY A 341 -17.64 -9.93 -2.21
CA GLY A 341 -17.94 -9.50 -0.84
C GLY A 341 -18.24 -10.66 0.09
N LEU A 342 -19.07 -11.61 -0.35
CA LEU A 342 -19.40 -12.84 0.39
C LEU A 342 -18.19 -13.75 0.56
N ARG A 343 -17.32 -13.88 -0.45
CA ARG A 343 -16.07 -14.65 -0.33
C ARG A 343 -15.09 -14.05 0.67
N ALA A 344 -14.89 -12.73 0.65
CA ALA A 344 -14.03 -12.06 1.62
C ALA A 344 -14.59 -12.15 3.06
N ALA A 345 -15.92 -12.21 3.21
CA ALA A 345 -16.55 -12.52 4.50
C ALA A 345 -16.31 -14.00 4.89
N TYR A 346 -16.41 -14.91 3.93
CA TYR A 346 -16.16 -16.34 4.14
C TYR A 346 -14.73 -16.64 4.61
N ASP A 347 -13.73 -16.00 4.01
CA ASP A 347 -12.32 -16.13 4.41
C ASP A 347 -12.07 -15.62 5.85
N ARG A 348 -12.95 -14.75 6.36
CA ARG A 348 -12.94 -14.24 7.74
C ARG A 348 -13.84 -15.03 8.70
N GLY A 349 -14.32 -16.20 8.28
CA GLY A 349 -15.07 -17.15 9.11
C GLY A 349 -16.59 -16.98 9.07
N PHE A 350 -17.14 -16.13 8.20
CA PHE A 350 -18.56 -16.11 7.92
C PHE A 350 -18.96 -17.36 7.13
N ARG A 351 -20.11 -17.95 7.45
CA ARG A 351 -20.63 -19.15 6.79
C ARG A 351 -22.10 -18.89 6.46
N SER A 352 -22.36 -18.48 5.22
CA SER A 352 -23.72 -18.29 4.72
C SER A 352 -24.20 -19.58 4.07
N SER A 353 -25.33 -20.10 4.56
CA SER A 353 -25.97 -21.26 3.93
C SER A 353 -26.45 -20.93 2.52
N THR A 354 -26.93 -19.71 2.28
CA THR A 354 -27.37 -19.25 0.95
C THR A 354 -26.20 -19.20 -0.04
N PHE A 355 -25.06 -18.65 0.40
CA PHE A 355 -23.85 -18.59 -0.42
C PHE A 355 -23.24 -19.98 -0.68
N LEU A 356 -23.28 -20.87 0.32
CA LEU A 356 -22.81 -22.25 0.16
C LEU A 356 -23.74 -23.05 -0.75
N GLN A 357 -25.05 -22.98 -0.54
CA GLN A 357 -26.06 -23.61 -1.39
C GLN A 357 -25.94 -23.12 -2.84
N TRP A 358 -25.74 -21.81 -3.04
CA TRP A 358 -25.52 -21.25 -4.38
C TRP A 358 -24.22 -21.78 -5.01
N CYS A 359 -23.13 -21.89 -4.25
CA CYS A 359 -21.90 -22.52 -4.74
C CYS A 359 -22.13 -24.00 -5.11
N ASP A 360 -22.82 -24.75 -4.25
CA ASP A 360 -23.10 -26.19 -4.45
C ASP A 360 -24.04 -26.41 -5.64
N ASP A 361 -25.13 -25.64 -5.77
CA ASP A 361 -26.06 -25.69 -6.90
C ASP A 361 -25.37 -25.36 -8.25
N ILE A 362 -24.33 -24.51 -8.22
CA ILE A 362 -23.51 -24.20 -9.41
C ILE A 362 -22.54 -25.34 -9.73
N ILE A 363 -21.96 -25.98 -8.71
CA ILE A 363 -21.11 -27.17 -8.88
C ILE A 363 -21.94 -28.32 -9.46
N ASP A 364 -23.15 -28.56 -8.95
CA ASP A 364 -24.03 -29.63 -9.44
C ASP A 364 -24.48 -29.39 -10.89
N LYS A 365 -24.78 -28.13 -11.26
CA LYS A 365 -25.09 -27.74 -12.66
C LYS A 365 -23.92 -27.96 -13.63
N LEU A 366 -22.68 -27.94 -13.12
CA LEU A 366 -21.47 -28.24 -13.90
C LEU A 366 -21.22 -29.74 -14.07
N GLU A 367 -21.57 -30.54 -13.08
CA GLU A 367 -21.42 -32.00 -13.14
C GLU A 367 -22.44 -32.64 -14.10
N ASP A 368 -23.66 -32.09 -14.17
CA ASP A 368 -24.76 -32.66 -14.97
C ASP A 368 -24.76 -32.27 -16.47
N ASN A 369 -24.08 -31.18 -16.88
CA ASN A 369 -24.09 -30.69 -18.28
C ASN A 369 -22.84 -31.12 -19.07
N THR A 370 -22.63 -32.42 -19.22
CA THR A 370 -21.52 -32.97 -20.03
C THR A 370 -21.81 -33.09 -21.53
N ASP A 371 -23.01 -32.77 -22.03
CA ASP A 371 -23.38 -33.05 -23.44
C ASP A 371 -24.24 -31.99 -24.18
N VAL A 372 -24.45 -30.77 -23.67
CA VAL A 372 -25.25 -29.74 -24.39
C VAL A 372 -24.58 -28.37 -24.31
N GLU A 373 -24.63 -27.61 -25.41
CA GLU A 373 -24.31 -26.17 -25.46
C GLU A 373 -24.99 -25.45 -24.28
N VAL A 374 -24.22 -25.15 -23.23
CA VAL A 374 -24.70 -24.41 -22.07
C VAL A 374 -24.71 -22.93 -22.41
N ASP A 375 -25.92 -22.36 -22.47
CA ASP A 375 -26.12 -20.91 -22.49
C ASP A 375 -25.49 -20.29 -21.23
N PHE A 376 -24.65 -19.29 -21.48
CA PHE A 376 -23.68 -18.68 -20.57
C PHE A 376 -24.22 -18.28 -19.19
N ASP A 377 -23.43 -18.61 -18.15
CA ASP A 377 -23.54 -18.00 -16.81
C ASP A 377 -22.17 -17.41 -16.40
N LEU A 378 -22.07 -16.08 -16.43
CA LEU A 378 -20.85 -15.31 -16.14
C LEU A 378 -20.39 -15.43 -14.67
N ASP A 379 -21.25 -15.89 -13.77
CA ASP A 379 -21.00 -15.90 -12.33
C ASP A 379 -20.05 -17.03 -11.87
N LEU A 380 -19.98 -18.11 -12.65
CA LEU A 380 -19.00 -19.17 -12.45
C LEU A 380 -17.56 -18.69 -12.69
N PHE A 381 -17.41 -17.72 -13.60
CA PHE A 381 -16.12 -17.15 -14.00
C PHE A 381 -15.44 -16.34 -12.89
N GLU A 382 -16.23 -15.79 -11.98
CA GLU A 382 -15.76 -14.90 -10.92
C GLU A 382 -15.32 -15.62 -9.66
N THR A 383 -15.80 -16.85 -9.49
CA THR A 383 -15.33 -17.80 -8.48
C THR A 383 -13.93 -18.31 -8.82
N ILE A 384 -13.63 -18.46 -10.13
CA ILE A 384 -12.31 -18.82 -10.69
C ILE A 384 -11.37 -17.61 -10.71
N ALA A 385 -11.91 -16.38 -10.80
CA ALA A 385 -11.18 -15.12 -10.62
C ALA A 385 -10.64 -14.87 -9.18
N ALA A 386 -10.57 -15.92 -8.37
CA ALA A 386 -9.67 -16.05 -7.23
C ALA A 386 -8.16 -15.97 -7.61
N LEU A 387 -7.79 -15.96 -8.90
CA LEU A 387 -6.43 -15.67 -9.38
C LEU A 387 -6.24 -14.20 -9.76
N LYS A 388 -5.50 -13.45 -8.94
CA LYS A 388 -5.19 -12.02 -9.05
C LYS A 388 -4.41 -11.56 -10.32
N TYR A 389 -4.21 -12.39 -11.35
CA TYR A 389 -3.16 -12.17 -12.37
C TYR A 389 -3.52 -12.38 -13.84
N ILE A 390 -4.79 -12.53 -14.20
CA ILE A 390 -5.18 -12.56 -15.61
C ILE A 390 -5.31 -11.13 -16.15
N ASP A 391 -4.54 -10.82 -17.19
CA ASP A 391 -4.71 -9.64 -18.04
C ASP A 391 -5.94 -9.84 -18.93
N PHE A 392 -7.11 -9.44 -18.43
CA PHE A 392 -8.40 -9.60 -19.12
C PHE A 392 -8.48 -8.84 -20.45
N ASP A 393 -7.64 -7.82 -20.66
CA ASP A 393 -7.54 -7.10 -21.93
C ASP A 393 -6.98 -7.99 -23.06
N LYS A 394 -6.28 -9.10 -22.72
CA LYS A 394 -5.80 -10.10 -23.70
C LYS A 394 -6.75 -11.27 -23.94
N ILE A 395 -7.75 -11.46 -23.08
CA ILE A 395 -8.69 -12.60 -23.14
C ILE A 395 -10.01 -12.22 -23.83
N TYR A 396 -10.32 -10.93 -23.92
CA TYR A 396 -11.42 -10.44 -24.74
C TYR A 396 -11.27 -10.92 -26.20
N GLY A 397 -12.08 -11.91 -26.60
CA GLY A 397 -12.15 -12.43 -27.97
C GLY A 397 -11.64 -13.85 -28.24
N LYS A 398 -11.49 -14.75 -27.25
CA LYS A 398 -11.11 -16.17 -27.50
C LYS A 398 -12.13 -17.21 -26.98
N PRO A 399 -12.22 -18.43 -27.58
CA PRO A 399 -13.30 -19.41 -27.36
C PRO A 399 -13.26 -20.15 -26.00
N GLN A 400 -14.42 -20.68 -25.58
CA GLN A 400 -14.78 -21.28 -24.27
C GLN A 400 -13.91 -22.44 -23.75
N ASN A 401 -13.16 -23.18 -24.58
CA ASN A 401 -12.38 -24.36 -24.12
C ASN A 401 -11.26 -24.03 -23.11
N ARG A 402 -10.94 -22.74 -22.90
CA ARG A 402 -9.88 -22.29 -21.99
C ARG A 402 -10.27 -22.30 -20.50
N TRP A 403 -11.48 -22.69 -20.14
CA TRP A 403 -12.04 -22.45 -18.80
C TRP A 403 -11.83 -23.63 -17.83
N ASN A 404 -12.00 -24.87 -18.31
CA ASN A 404 -11.66 -26.10 -17.57
C ASN A 404 -10.17 -26.15 -17.19
N ARG A 405 -9.34 -25.51 -18.01
CA ARG A 405 -7.91 -25.35 -17.83
C ARG A 405 -7.55 -24.56 -16.56
N GLU A 406 -8.15 -23.39 -16.37
CA GLU A 406 -7.84 -22.52 -15.22
C GLU A 406 -8.25 -23.18 -13.89
N LEU A 407 -9.38 -23.88 -13.88
CA LEU A 407 -9.90 -24.62 -12.72
C LEU A 407 -8.94 -25.71 -12.22
N LEU A 408 -8.43 -26.55 -13.13
CA LEU A 408 -7.54 -27.65 -12.78
C LEU A 408 -6.19 -27.13 -12.28
N ILE A 409 -5.67 -26.04 -12.86
CA ILE A 409 -4.43 -25.40 -12.39
C ILE A 409 -4.61 -24.81 -10.99
N CYS A 410 -5.76 -24.18 -10.71
CA CYS A 410 -6.10 -23.68 -9.39
C CYS A 410 -6.13 -24.79 -8.33
N ASP A 411 -6.83 -25.90 -8.59
CA ASP A 411 -6.90 -27.01 -7.64
C ASP A 411 -5.52 -27.62 -7.38
N LEU A 412 -4.70 -27.77 -8.43
CA LEU A 412 -3.33 -28.24 -8.29
C LEU A 412 -2.51 -27.33 -7.38
N ILE A 413 -2.64 -26.01 -7.54
CA ILE A 413 -1.89 -25.03 -6.75
C ILE A 413 -2.34 -24.99 -5.28
N GLU A 414 -3.66 -24.99 -5.03
CA GLU A 414 -4.21 -24.87 -3.66
C GLU A 414 -3.95 -26.10 -2.79
N ARG A 415 -3.63 -27.25 -3.40
CA ARG A 415 -3.15 -28.44 -2.68
C ARG A 415 -1.83 -28.23 -1.95
N PHE A 416 -1.06 -27.21 -2.32
CA PHE A 416 0.25 -26.95 -1.73
C PHE A 416 0.26 -25.62 -0.96
N TYR A 417 0.91 -25.61 0.22
CA TYR A 417 1.17 -24.39 0.99
C TYR A 417 2.34 -23.59 0.38
N ILE A 418 2.09 -22.93 -0.76
CA ILE A 418 3.12 -22.26 -1.56
C ILE A 418 2.97 -20.74 -1.60
N THR A 419 4.09 -20.06 -1.87
CA THR A 419 4.18 -18.60 -1.97
C THR A 419 3.58 -18.07 -3.27
N GLU A 420 3.24 -16.78 -3.30
CA GLU A 420 2.69 -16.10 -4.48
C GLU A 420 3.65 -16.15 -5.69
N ALA A 421 4.96 -16.11 -5.46
CA ALA A 421 5.96 -16.23 -6.52
C ALA A 421 6.00 -17.64 -7.15
N GLU A 422 5.84 -18.69 -6.34
CA GLU A 422 5.79 -20.08 -6.81
C GLU A 422 4.52 -20.34 -7.64
N ARG A 423 3.39 -19.76 -7.24
CA ARG A 423 2.14 -19.80 -8.02
C ARG A 423 2.31 -19.21 -9.42
N PHE A 424 2.97 -18.05 -9.50
CA PHE A 424 3.23 -17.38 -10.79
C PHE A 424 4.13 -18.21 -11.70
N GLN A 425 5.22 -18.75 -11.14
CA GLN A 425 6.15 -19.60 -11.89
C GLN A 425 5.48 -20.86 -12.44
N PHE A 426 4.61 -21.50 -11.66
CA PHE A 426 3.84 -22.65 -12.11
C PHE A 426 2.94 -22.30 -13.29
N TYR A 427 2.25 -21.17 -13.21
CA TYR A 427 1.35 -20.70 -14.27
C TYR A 427 2.08 -20.40 -15.57
N GLU A 428 3.22 -19.72 -15.50
CA GLU A 428 4.07 -19.42 -16.64
C GLU A 428 4.55 -20.71 -17.34
N ALA A 429 5.04 -21.67 -16.57
CA ALA A 429 5.47 -22.97 -17.11
C ALA A 429 4.33 -23.75 -17.78
N TRP A 430 3.08 -23.60 -17.31
CA TRP A 430 1.94 -24.23 -17.97
C TRP A 430 1.56 -23.54 -19.28
N LEU A 431 1.63 -22.21 -19.33
CA LEU A 431 1.37 -21.46 -20.57
C LEU A 431 2.33 -21.89 -21.69
N ASP A 432 3.58 -22.18 -21.37
CA ASP A 432 4.56 -22.71 -22.34
C ASP A 432 4.08 -24.04 -22.95
N ILE A 433 3.58 -24.97 -22.12
CA ILE A 433 3.03 -26.26 -22.59
C ILE A 433 1.86 -26.04 -23.55
N GLU A 434 0.98 -25.09 -23.26
CA GLU A 434 -0.17 -24.79 -24.12
C GLU A 434 0.25 -24.22 -25.47
N GLU A 435 1.25 -23.35 -25.47
CA GLU A 435 1.79 -22.79 -26.69
C GLU A 435 2.40 -23.90 -27.57
N HIS A 436 3.16 -24.82 -26.96
CA HIS A 436 3.82 -25.91 -27.67
C HIS A 436 2.87 -27.05 -28.08
N ARG A 437 1.83 -27.37 -27.27
CA ARG A 437 1.03 -28.60 -27.41
C ARG A 437 -0.45 -28.39 -27.72
N LYS A 438 -0.94 -27.15 -27.73
CA LYS A 438 -2.29 -26.73 -28.16
C LYS A 438 -3.43 -27.68 -27.78
N SER A 439 -3.80 -28.62 -28.66
CA SER A 439 -4.94 -29.53 -28.47
C SER A 439 -4.68 -30.67 -27.48
N GLN A 440 -3.44 -30.90 -27.09
CA GLN A 440 -3.03 -32.00 -26.20
C GLN A 440 -2.86 -31.56 -24.74
N SER A 441 -2.73 -30.25 -24.47
CA SER A 441 -2.48 -29.71 -23.13
C SER A 441 -3.61 -30.03 -22.14
N ASP A 442 -4.86 -29.96 -22.60
CA ASP A 442 -6.02 -30.22 -21.73
C ASP A 442 -6.08 -31.68 -21.25
N ILE A 443 -5.66 -32.62 -22.09
CA ILE A 443 -5.59 -34.05 -21.74
C ILE A 443 -4.46 -34.26 -20.71
N LEU A 444 -3.29 -33.67 -20.94
CA LEU A 444 -2.17 -33.74 -20.00
C LEU A 444 -2.53 -33.12 -18.65
N LEU A 445 -3.27 -32.02 -18.64
CA LEU A 445 -3.70 -31.36 -17.40
C LEU A 445 -4.60 -32.25 -16.56
N LYS A 446 -5.59 -32.90 -17.20
CA LYS A 446 -6.50 -33.84 -16.53
C LYS A 446 -5.75 -35.05 -15.98
N LEU A 447 -4.78 -35.58 -16.73
CA LEU A 447 -3.96 -36.70 -16.28
C LEU A 447 -3.04 -36.33 -15.12
N LEU A 448 -2.38 -35.17 -15.19
CA LEU A 448 -1.55 -34.63 -14.12
C LEU A 448 -2.37 -34.40 -12.85
N HIS A 449 -3.55 -33.81 -12.98
CA HIS A 449 -4.49 -33.60 -11.89
C HIS A 449 -4.89 -34.92 -11.22
N ARG A 450 -5.34 -35.90 -12.00
CA ARG A 450 -5.69 -37.23 -11.51
C ARG A 450 -4.52 -37.92 -10.80
N PHE A 451 -3.31 -37.83 -11.37
CA PHE A 451 -2.11 -38.39 -10.75
C PHE A 451 -1.84 -37.78 -9.37
N LEU A 452 -1.88 -36.45 -9.25
CA LEU A 452 -1.61 -35.74 -8.01
C LEU A 452 -2.70 -35.92 -6.95
N VAL A 453 -3.97 -36.04 -7.37
CA VAL A 453 -5.08 -36.39 -6.47
C VAL A 453 -4.89 -37.76 -5.83
N ASN A 454 -4.34 -38.71 -6.57
CA ASN A 454 -4.10 -40.07 -6.06
C ASN A 454 -2.81 -40.17 -5.24
N ASN A 455 -1.92 -39.17 -5.31
CA ASN A 455 -0.63 -39.12 -4.61
C ASN A 455 -0.61 -37.98 -3.56
N ASN A 456 -1.36 -38.17 -2.47
CA ASN A 456 -1.54 -37.17 -1.39
C ASN A 456 -0.24 -36.69 -0.70
N ASN A 457 0.91 -37.32 -0.94
CA ASN A 457 2.20 -36.96 -0.34
C ASN A 457 3.15 -36.22 -1.30
N ALA A 458 2.73 -35.89 -2.53
CA ALA A 458 3.58 -35.18 -3.48
C ALA A 458 3.98 -33.80 -2.95
N LEU A 459 5.22 -33.38 -3.21
CA LEU A 459 5.70 -32.03 -2.91
C LEU A 459 5.44 -31.09 -4.11
N PHE A 460 5.24 -29.80 -3.83
CA PHE A 460 5.07 -28.80 -4.89
C PHE A 460 6.24 -28.79 -5.89
N THR A 461 7.47 -28.96 -5.40
CA THR A 461 8.66 -29.02 -6.24
C THR A 461 8.58 -30.15 -7.27
N GLU A 462 8.02 -31.30 -6.90
CA GLU A 462 7.84 -32.45 -7.80
C GLU A 462 6.75 -32.15 -8.84
N CYS A 463 5.65 -31.54 -8.43
CA CYS A 463 4.58 -31.10 -9.32
C CYS A 463 5.09 -30.08 -10.36
N TYR A 464 5.79 -29.04 -9.90
CA TYR A 464 6.32 -27.98 -10.75
C TYR A 464 7.39 -28.49 -11.73
N GLU A 465 8.28 -29.39 -11.28
CA GLU A 465 9.22 -30.06 -12.18
C GLU A 465 8.53 -30.96 -13.19
N THR A 466 7.46 -31.65 -12.79
CA THR A 466 6.66 -32.48 -13.70
C THR A 466 6.10 -31.64 -14.84
N VAL A 467 5.53 -30.47 -14.54
CA VAL A 467 5.04 -29.52 -15.57
C VAL A 467 6.17 -29.16 -16.54
N LYS A 468 7.35 -28.80 -16.05
CA LYS A 468 8.50 -28.49 -16.92
C LYS A 468 8.94 -29.66 -17.79
N ILE A 469 8.87 -30.88 -17.27
CA ILE A 469 9.22 -32.09 -18.01
C ILE A 469 8.20 -32.39 -19.10
N LEU A 470 6.90 -32.21 -18.81
CA LEU A 470 5.81 -32.47 -19.75
C LEU A 470 5.93 -31.63 -21.02
N ASP A 471 6.49 -30.43 -20.92
CA ASP A 471 6.79 -29.59 -22.08
C ASP A 471 7.83 -30.22 -23.03
N GLN A 472 8.73 -31.06 -22.52
CA GLN A 472 9.94 -31.51 -23.19
C GLN A 472 9.92 -32.96 -23.70
N ILE A 473 8.94 -33.78 -23.29
CA ILE A 473 8.79 -35.19 -23.72
C ILE A 473 7.61 -35.36 -24.67
N ASP A 474 7.59 -36.28 -25.64
CA ASP A 474 6.44 -36.42 -26.54
C ASP A 474 5.13 -36.78 -25.79
N PHE A 475 3.99 -36.44 -26.41
CA PHE A 475 2.68 -36.59 -25.79
C PHE A 475 2.33 -38.05 -25.45
N ASP A 476 2.62 -38.99 -26.35
CA ASP A 476 2.26 -40.40 -26.17
C ASP A 476 3.02 -40.98 -24.96
N THR A 477 4.32 -40.69 -24.85
CA THR A 477 5.13 -41.08 -23.69
C THR A 477 4.62 -40.43 -22.39
N ALA A 478 4.29 -39.14 -22.41
CA ALA A 478 3.74 -38.45 -21.24
C ALA A 478 2.39 -39.02 -20.80
N HIS A 479 1.52 -39.29 -21.76
CA HIS A 479 0.19 -39.84 -21.56
C HIS A 479 0.26 -41.23 -20.92
N ASP A 480 1.05 -42.14 -21.50
CA ASP A 480 1.19 -43.51 -21.01
C ASP A 480 1.77 -43.56 -19.60
N ILE A 481 2.78 -42.74 -19.32
CA ILE A 481 3.38 -42.68 -17.98
C ILE A 481 2.37 -42.15 -16.95
N LEU A 482 1.69 -41.04 -17.22
CA LEU A 482 0.72 -40.46 -16.28
C LEU A 482 -0.51 -41.35 -16.07
N LEU A 483 -0.89 -42.15 -17.06
CA LEU A 483 -2.07 -43.02 -16.99
C LEU A 483 -1.79 -44.38 -16.32
N HIS A 484 -0.59 -44.94 -16.52
CA HIS A 484 -0.31 -46.34 -16.16
C HIS A 484 0.83 -46.54 -15.15
N SER A 485 1.71 -45.56 -14.94
CA SER A 485 2.86 -45.74 -14.03
C SER A 485 2.46 -45.56 -12.56
N SER A 486 2.94 -46.47 -11.71
CA SER A 486 2.88 -46.34 -10.26
C SER A 486 3.94 -45.38 -9.69
N GLN A 487 4.96 -45.03 -10.49
CA GLN A 487 6.03 -44.09 -10.14
C GLN A 487 6.19 -43.01 -11.22
N ALA A 488 5.09 -42.43 -11.67
CA ALA A 488 5.06 -41.53 -12.82
C ALA A 488 6.11 -40.40 -12.75
N PHE A 489 6.40 -39.85 -11.57
CA PHE A 489 7.43 -38.81 -11.42
C PHE A 489 8.84 -39.29 -11.80
N VAL A 490 9.22 -40.50 -11.37
CA VAL A 490 10.52 -41.10 -11.67
C VAL A 490 10.61 -41.42 -13.17
N ASP A 491 9.54 -41.98 -13.71
CA ASP A 491 9.48 -42.38 -15.12
C ASP A 491 9.48 -41.17 -16.07
N LEU A 492 8.80 -40.07 -15.71
CA LEU A 492 8.84 -38.81 -16.46
C LEU A 492 10.25 -38.21 -16.48
N ARG A 493 10.95 -38.23 -15.34
CA ARG A 493 12.36 -37.81 -15.25
C ARG A 493 13.27 -38.67 -16.12
N GLN A 494 13.06 -39.99 -16.14
CA GLN A 494 13.80 -40.90 -17.02
C GLN A 494 13.53 -40.64 -18.49
N ALA A 495 12.26 -40.42 -18.86
CA ALA A 495 11.85 -40.09 -20.22
C ALA A 495 12.49 -38.77 -20.69
N TYR A 496 12.51 -37.75 -19.82
CA TYR A 496 13.17 -36.49 -20.13
C TYR A 496 14.68 -36.64 -20.35
N LEU A 497 15.38 -37.40 -19.50
CA LEU A 497 16.80 -37.69 -19.72
C LEU A 497 17.04 -38.45 -21.03
N THR A 498 16.15 -39.38 -21.37
CA THR A 498 16.18 -40.11 -22.65
C THR A 498 16.11 -39.14 -23.83
N VAL A 499 15.23 -38.14 -23.78
CA VAL A 499 15.13 -37.07 -24.79
C VAL A 499 16.43 -36.25 -24.87
N ILE A 500 16.99 -35.81 -23.74
CA ILE A 500 18.24 -35.03 -23.76
C ILE A 500 19.40 -35.86 -24.33
N ILE A 501 19.53 -37.14 -23.95
CA ILE A 501 20.57 -38.02 -24.50
C ILE A 501 20.41 -38.15 -26.02
N HIS A 502 19.18 -38.33 -26.50
CA HIS A 502 18.90 -38.35 -27.93
C HIS A 502 19.30 -37.05 -28.64
N GLN A 503 18.97 -35.89 -28.06
CA GLN A 503 19.35 -34.58 -28.61
C GLN A 503 20.88 -34.40 -28.68
N CYS A 504 21.61 -34.89 -27.68
CA CYS A 504 23.07 -34.85 -27.66
C CYS A 504 23.72 -35.83 -28.67
N LEU A 505 23.00 -36.87 -29.11
CA LEU A 505 23.44 -37.86 -30.10
C LEU A 505 23.05 -37.42 -31.52
N LEU A 506 23.73 -36.41 -32.07
CA LEU A 506 23.51 -35.89 -33.42
C LEU A 506 23.46 -37.02 -34.50
N ASN A 507 22.26 -37.33 -35.01
CA ASN A 507 21.98 -38.11 -36.23
C ASN A 507 22.72 -39.46 -36.39
N ARG A 508 23.00 -40.18 -35.30
CA ARG A 508 23.56 -41.54 -35.41
C ARG A 508 22.47 -42.57 -35.60
N ALA A 509 22.35 -43.06 -36.84
CA ALA A 509 21.53 -44.22 -37.16
C ALA A 509 22.08 -45.49 -36.45
N GLY A 510 21.20 -46.28 -35.84
CA GLY A 510 21.53 -47.64 -35.36
C GLY A 510 21.64 -47.84 -33.84
N ILE A 511 21.49 -46.80 -33.01
CA ILE A 511 21.40 -46.98 -31.55
C ILE A 511 19.95 -47.31 -31.19
N SER A 512 19.72 -48.46 -30.55
CA SER A 512 18.36 -48.85 -30.13
C SER A 512 17.84 -47.95 -29.01
N GLY A 513 16.58 -47.51 -29.09
CA GLY A 513 15.92 -46.74 -28.01
C GLY A 513 16.02 -47.41 -26.64
N LYS A 514 15.87 -48.74 -26.58
CA LYS A 514 16.04 -49.53 -25.35
C LYS A 514 17.39 -49.35 -24.65
N TYR A 515 18.45 -49.14 -25.41
CA TYR A 515 19.78 -48.90 -24.84
C TYR A 515 19.88 -47.50 -24.24
N ILE A 516 19.28 -46.50 -24.89
CA ILE A 516 19.26 -45.12 -24.39
C ILE A 516 18.39 -45.02 -23.13
N GLU A 517 17.25 -45.70 -23.09
CA GLU A 517 16.41 -45.85 -21.89
C GLU A 517 17.20 -46.48 -20.73
N ALA A 518 17.93 -47.57 -21.00
CA ALA A 518 18.78 -48.22 -19.99
C ALA A 518 19.90 -47.28 -19.50
N LEU A 519 20.48 -46.48 -20.40
CA LEU A 519 21.48 -45.49 -20.05
C LEU A 519 20.87 -44.38 -19.17
N ALA A 520 19.72 -43.83 -19.53
CA ALA A 520 19.01 -42.83 -18.74
C ALA A 520 18.70 -43.34 -17.33
N SER A 521 18.23 -44.59 -17.21
CA SER A 521 18.00 -45.25 -15.92
C SER A 521 19.28 -45.42 -15.11
N ASN A 522 20.39 -45.81 -15.76
CA ASN A 522 21.70 -45.89 -15.12
C ASN A 522 22.23 -44.52 -14.67
N MET A 523 21.99 -43.46 -15.45
CA MET A 523 22.32 -42.08 -15.07
C MET A 523 21.53 -41.67 -13.83
N MET A 524 20.20 -41.88 -13.82
CA MET A 524 19.37 -41.54 -12.66
C MET A 524 19.78 -42.26 -11.38
N SER A 525 20.04 -43.57 -11.46
CA SER A 525 20.43 -44.37 -10.30
C SER A 525 21.84 -44.03 -9.79
N THR A 526 22.75 -43.61 -10.67
CA THR A 526 24.15 -43.29 -10.31
C THR A 526 24.32 -41.85 -9.83
N PHE A 527 23.69 -40.90 -10.51
CA PHE A 527 23.89 -39.46 -10.31
C PHE A 527 22.73 -38.76 -9.58
N GLY A 528 21.52 -39.33 -9.64
CA GLY A 528 20.31 -38.56 -9.44
C GLY A 528 19.96 -37.69 -10.66
N PHE A 529 18.74 -37.16 -10.66
CA PHE A 529 18.18 -36.40 -11.78
C PHE A 529 18.95 -35.09 -12.05
N ASP A 530 19.11 -34.24 -11.04
CA ASP A 530 19.69 -32.90 -11.19
C ASP A 530 21.12 -32.92 -11.75
N LEU A 531 21.93 -33.86 -11.25
CA LEU A 531 23.31 -34.02 -11.68
C LEU A 531 23.38 -34.60 -13.10
N SER A 532 22.51 -35.56 -13.45
CA SER A 532 22.41 -36.10 -14.81
C SER A 532 22.04 -35.01 -15.81
N GLN A 533 21.02 -34.19 -15.49
CA GLN A 533 20.61 -33.06 -16.32
C GLN A 533 21.74 -32.05 -16.47
N LYS A 534 22.49 -31.77 -15.40
CA LYS A 534 23.62 -30.84 -15.43
C LYS A 534 24.77 -31.35 -16.31
N VAL A 535 25.10 -32.64 -16.22
CA VAL A 535 26.11 -33.28 -17.08
C VAL A 535 25.71 -33.16 -18.54
N LEU A 536 24.48 -33.55 -18.88
CA LEU A 536 24.02 -33.57 -20.27
C LEU A 536 23.89 -32.16 -20.86
N SER A 537 23.33 -31.20 -20.11
CA SER A 537 23.22 -29.79 -20.56
C SER A 537 24.57 -29.07 -20.68
N SER A 538 25.62 -29.59 -20.04
CA SER A 538 26.99 -29.12 -20.22
C SER A 538 27.64 -29.62 -21.52
N LEU A 539 27.06 -30.60 -22.20
CA LEU A 539 27.61 -31.19 -23.42
C LEU A 539 27.06 -30.52 -24.67
N GLN A 540 27.93 -30.26 -25.64
CA GLN A 540 27.53 -29.81 -26.98
C GLN A 540 27.05 -30.98 -27.86
N SER A 541 27.73 -32.12 -27.77
CA SER A 541 27.37 -33.37 -28.45
C SER A 541 28.05 -34.56 -27.79
N ILE A 542 27.49 -35.76 -27.97
CA ILE A 542 28.07 -37.03 -27.57
C ILE A 542 28.67 -37.70 -28.81
N SER A 543 30.00 -37.61 -28.93
CA SER A 543 30.79 -38.26 -29.98
C SER A 543 30.77 -39.78 -29.86
N ASN A 544 30.63 -40.35 -28.67
CA ASN A 544 30.54 -41.78 -28.48
C ASN A 544 29.89 -42.12 -27.14
N LEU A 545 28.96 -43.09 -27.13
CA LEU A 545 28.25 -43.52 -25.91
C LEU A 545 29.18 -44.10 -24.82
N PRO A 546 30.16 -44.95 -25.15
CA PRO A 546 31.20 -45.38 -24.22
C PRO A 546 31.96 -44.23 -23.53
N GLU A 547 32.09 -43.05 -24.16
CA GLU A 547 32.73 -41.91 -23.48
C GLU A 547 31.84 -41.34 -22.38
N LEU A 548 30.52 -41.32 -22.59
CA LEU A 548 29.55 -40.93 -21.57
C LEU A 548 29.48 -41.97 -20.45
N GLU A 549 29.52 -43.27 -20.79
CA GLU A 549 29.64 -44.36 -19.81
C GLU A 549 30.93 -44.27 -18.99
N ASN A 550 32.03 -43.83 -19.60
CA ASN A 550 33.27 -43.56 -18.88
C ASN A 550 33.11 -42.43 -17.87
N ILE A 551 32.32 -41.38 -18.19
CA ILE A 551 31.98 -40.34 -17.21
C ILE A 551 31.10 -40.92 -16.10
N LEU A 552 30.11 -41.76 -16.42
CA LEU A 552 29.27 -42.43 -15.42
C LEU A 552 30.11 -43.26 -14.44
N ASN A 553 31.00 -44.12 -14.95
CA ASN A 553 31.89 -44.95 -14.15
C ASN A 553 32.87 -44.12 -13.32
N PHE A 554 33.46 -43.09 -13.93
CA PHE A 554 34.34 -42.15 -13.23
C PHE A 554 33.61 -41.49 -12.07
N SER A 555 32.37 -41.06 -12.31
CA SER A 555 31.61 -40.34 -11.31
C SER A 555 31.10 -41.21 -10.17
N LYS A 556 30.72 -42.46 -10.48
CA LYS A 556 30.42 -43.48 -9.47
C LYS A 556 31.61 -43.72 -8.55
N THR A 557 32.82 -43.69 -9.10
CA THR A 557 34.07 -43.92 -8.35
C THR A 557 34.44 -42.74 -7.45
N TYR A 558 34.20 -41.50 -7.90
CA TYR A 558 34.69 -40.29 -7.21
C TYR A 558 33.59 -39.39 -6.61
N HIS A 559 32.33 -39.85 -6.59
CA HIS A 559 31.18 -39.18 -5.95
C HIS A 559 31.04 -37.69 -6.31
N ILE A 560 30.90 -37.42 -7.62
CA ILE A 560 30.80 -36.05 -8.16
C ILE A 560 29.56 -35.32 -7.61
N LYS A 561 29.72 -34.03 -7.28
CA LYS A 561 28.64 -33.15 -6.84
C LYS A 561 28.25 -32.16 -7.93
N LEU A 562 27.04 -31.60 -7.82
CA LEU A 562 26.53 -30.60 -8.78
C LEU A 562 27.46 -29.38 -8.91
N SER A 563 28.11 -28.98 -7.81
CA SER A 563 29.09 -27.87 -7.76
C SER A 563 30.38 -28.12 -8.52
N ASP A 564 30.66 -29.36 -8.89
CA ASP A 564 31.90 -29.72 -9.58
C ASP A 564 31.82 -29.47 -11.09
N ILE A 565 30.60 -29.31 -11.64
CA ILE A 565 30.37 -29.06 -13.07
C ILE A 565 30.21 -27.57 -13.34
N TYR A 566 31.19 -26.96 -14.02
CA TYR A 566 31.17 -25.52 -14.36
C TYR A 566 31.41 -25.22 -15.84
N VAL A 567 31.52 -26.23 -16.70
CA VAL A 567 31.72 -26.05 -18.14
C VAL A 567 30.39 -26.06 -18.88
N LYS A 568 30.27 -25.26 -19.94
CA LYS A 568 29.11 -25.26 -20.86
C LYS A 568 29.59 -25.59 -22.27
N ASN A 569 28.75 -26.28 -23.05
CA ASN A 569 29.01 -26.64 -24.45
C ASN A 569 30.34 -27.39 -24.66
N ALA A 570 30.67 -28.30 -23.74
CA ALA A 570 31.89 -29.11 -23.81
C ALA A 570 31.68 -30.37 -24.67
N SER A 571 32.75 -30.90 -25.24
CA SER A 571 32.78 -32.31 -25.63
C SER A 571 32.90 -33.19 -24.39
N VAL A 572 32.52 -34.47 -24.50
CA VAL A 572 32.63 -35.44 -23.39
C VAL A 572 34.06 -35.50 -22.81
N PRO A 573 35.14 -35.50 -23.62
CA PRO A 573 36.50 -35.44 -23.10
C PRO A 573 36.82 -34.15 -22.33
N ILE A 574 36.35 -32.99 -22.80
CA ILE A 574 36.58 -31.69 -22.13
C ILE A 574 35.85 -31.65 -20.78
N LEU A 575 34.62 -32.17 -20.71
CA LEU A 575 33.87 -32.27 -19.47
C LEU A 575 34.60 -33.19 -18.47
N LYS A 576 35.05 -34.36 -18.92
CA LYS A 576 35.84 -35.28 -18.09
C LYS A 576 37.11 -34.60 -17.57
N ARG A 577 37.85 -33.92 -18.43
CA ARG A 577 39.10 -33.21 -18.08
C ARG A 577 38.86 -32.10 -17.07
N SER A 578 37.80 -31.32 -17.24
CA SER A 578 37.43 -30.27 -16.29
C SER A 578 37.04 -30.83 -14.91
N LEU A 579 36.28 -31.93 -14.88
CA LEU A 579 35.93 -32.64 -13.64
C LEU A 579 37.19 -33.16 -12.94
N GLN A 580 38.14 -33.72 -13.69
CA GLN A 580 39.43 -34.18 -13.16
C GLN A 580 40.23 -33.02 -12.53
N ILE A 581 40.39 -31.90 -13.23
CA ILE A 581 41.07 -30.70 -12.72
C ILE A 581 40.39 -30.20 -11.44
N LYS A 582 39.05 -30.18 -11.42
CA LYS A 582 38.28 -29.72 -10.26
C LYS A 582 38.47 -30.60 -9.04
N LEU A 583 38.37 -31.92 -9.21
CA LEU A 583 38.54 -32.89 -8.13
C LEU A 583 39.95 -32.84 -7.53
N LEU A 584 40.98 -32.70 -8.36
CA LEU A 584 42.36 -32.50 -7.90
C LEU A 584 42.52 -31.16 -7.18
N GLY A 585 42.02 -30.07 -7.78
CA GLY A 585 42.09 -28.73 -7.20
C GLY A 585 41.38 -28.61 -5.85
N ASN A 586 40.26 -29.31 -5.66
CA ASN A 586 39.52 -29.34 -4.38
C ASN A 586 40.29 -30.02 -3.24
N GLN A 587 41.37 -30.74 -3.52
CA GLN A 587 42.20 -31.37 -2.49
C GLN A 587 43.17 -30.39 -1.82
N ILE A 588 43.31 -29.16 -2.34
CA ILE A 588 44.20 -28.12 -1.81
C ILE A 588 43.39 -26.85 -1.50
N GLU A 589 43.45 -26.37 -0.24
CA GLU A 589 42.54 -25.31 0.24
C GLU A 589 42.91 -23.88 -0.19
N LYS A 590 44.21 -23.58 -0.40
CA LYS A 590 44.71 -22.19 -0.54
C LYS A 590 45.70 -21.96 -1.70
N ALA A 591 45.55 -22.71 -2.79
CA ALA A 591 46.28 -22.43 -4.02
C ALA A 591 45.62 -21.31 -4.83
N ASP A 592 46.40 -20.55 -5.60
CA ASP A 592 45.88 -19.78 -6.72
C ASP A 592 45.21 -20.76 -7.70
N ARG A 593 43.88 -20.84 -7.62
CA ARG A 593 43.08 -21.85 -8.33
C ARG A 593 43.20 -21.73 -9.85
N LEU A 594 43.48 -20.53 -10.35
CA LEU A 594 43.69 -20.30 -11.77
C LEU A 594 45.02 -20.90 -12.19
N LYS A 595 46.09 -20.60 -11.46
CA LYS A 595 47.44 -21.12 -11.75
C LYS A 595 47.51 -22.64 -11.64
N LEU A 596 46.90 -23.20 -10.60
CA LEU A 596 46.80 -24.66 -10.42
C LEU A 596 45.99 -25.32 -11.53
N GLY A 597 44.88 -24.68 -11.94
CA GLY A 597 44.07 -25.17 -13.06
C GLY A 597 44.87 -25.29 -14.36
N VAL A 598 45.66 -24.27 -14.70
CA VAL A 598 46.54 -24.29 -15.89
C VAL A 598 47.58 -25.40 -15.81
N CYS A 599 48.26 -25.55 -14.67
CA CYS A 599 49.28 -26.60 -14.51
C CYS A 599 48.68 -28.00 -14.65
N LEU A 600 47.52 -28.23 -14.03
CA LEU A 600 46.82 -29.52 -14.12
C LEU A 600 46.32 -29.80 -15.53
N ASP A 601 45.84 -28.78 -16.23
CA ASP A 601 45.42 -28.91 -17.62
C ASP A 601 46.60 -29.32 -18.51
N ASP A 602 47.75 -28.65 -18.38
CA ASP A 602 48.97 -28.97 -19.13
C ASP A 602 49.49 -30.39 -18.84
N LEU A 603 49.41 -30.86 -17.59
CA LEU A 603 49.82 -32.21 -17.21
C LEU A 603 48.90 -33.29 -17.82
N LEU A 604 47.58 -33.06 -17.76
CA LEU A 604 46.61 -33.95 -18.38
C LEU A 604 46.76 -33.95 -19.92
N ASP A 605 47.09 -32.82 -20.54
CA ASP A 605 47.41 -32.74 -21.98
C ASP A 605 48.61 -33.62 -22.35
N LYS A 606 49.59 -33.68 -21.45
CA LYS A 606 50.80 -34.50 -21.58
C LYS A 606 50.59 -35.97 -21.21
N ASN A 607 49.35 -36.44 -21.17
CA ASN A 607 48.95 -37.82 -20.88
C ASN A 607 49.32 -38.33 -19.46
N TRP A 608 49.45 -37.44 -18.47
CA TRP A 608 49.48 -37.90 -17.08
C TRP A 608 48.15 -38.53 -16.72
N ALA A 609 48.18 -39.76 -16.19
CA ALA A 609 46.96 -40.44 -15.78
C ALA A 609 46.35 -39.73 -14.56
N PHE A 610 45.03 -39.57 -14.55
CA PHE A 610 44.34 -38.91 -13.45
C PHE A 610 44.58 -39.62 -12.12
N GLU A 611 44.61 -40.95 -12.12
CA GLU A 611 44.84 -41.78 -10.95
C GLU A 611 46.21 -41.52 -10.33
N GLN A 612 47.24 -41.27 -11.17
CA GLN A 612 48.58 -40.91 -10.72
C GLN A 612 48.57 -39.53 -10.05
N LEU A 613 47.99 -38.52 -10.70
CA LEU A 613 47.86 -37.18 -10.13
C LEU A 613 47.06 -37.19 -8.83
N ASN A 614 45.95 -37.93 -8.79
CA ASN A 614 45.10 -38.06 -7.62
C ASN A 614 45.85 -38.70 -6.45
N HIS A 615 46.70 -39.71 -6.72
CA HIS A 615 47.56 -40.30 -5.70
C HIS A 615 48.54 -39.26 -5.11
N PHE A 616 49.23 -38.47 -5.95
CA PHE A 616 50.14 -37.42 -5.48
C PHE A 616 49.42 -36.37 -4.62
N PHE A 617 48.27 -35.89 -5.07
CA PHE A 617 47.47 -34.92 -4.31
C PHE A 617 46.98 -35.51 -2.97
N SER A 618 46.62 -36.80 -2.94
CA SER A 618 46.22 -37.48 -1.70
C SER A 618 47.36 -37.56 -0.67
N ILE A 619 48.59 -37.85 -1.10
CA ILE A 619 49.78 -37.88 -0.24
C ILE A 619 50.05 -36.49 0.34
N VAL A 620 49.98 -35.45 -0.49
CA VAL A 620 50.22 -34.07 -0.07
C VAL A 620 49.16 -33.63 0.93
N LYS A 621 47.88 -33.93 0.67
CA LYS A 621 46.77 -33.64 1.57
C LYS A 621 46.92 -34.32 2.94
N GLN A 622 47.35 -35.57 2.97
CA GLN A 622 47.60 -36.30 4.23
C GLN A 622 48.72 -35.67 5.09
N SER A 623 49.63 -34.91 4.47
CA SER A 623 50.75 -34.29 5.18
C SER A 623 50.37 -33.08 6.04
N ASN A 624 49.14 -32.53 5.88
CA ASN A 624 48.60 -31.36 6.61
C ASN A 624 49.56 -30.16 6.72
N SER A 625 50.52 -30.02 5.80
CA SER A 625 51.56 -28.99 5.85
C SER A 625 51.40 -28.02 4.69
N ARG A 626 51.11 -26.75 5.04
CA ARG A 626 51.00 -25.65 4.06
C ARG A 626 52.28 -25.41 3.27
N GLU A 627 53.44 -25.66 3.89
CA GLU A 627 54.72 -25.54 3.20
C GLU A 627 54.87 -26.66 2.16
N LYS A 628 54.52 -27.89 2.50
CA LYS A 628 54.55 -29.02 1.54
C LYS A 628 53.58 -28.82 0.38
N GLU A 629 52.39 -28.29 0.62
CA GLU A 629 51.47 -27.90 -0.44
C GLU A 629 52.10 -26.86 -1.38
N ARG A 630 52.74 -25.82 -0.83
CA ARG A 630 53.40 -24.77 -1.62
C ARG A 630 54.57 -25.32 -2.45
N TYR A 631 55.41 -26.17 -1.85
CA TYR A 631 56.51 -26.83 -2.57
C TYR A 631 55.99 -27.75 -3.67
N PHE A 632 54.94 -28.52 -3.38
CA PHE A 632 54.30 -29.39 -4.36
C PHE A 632 53.75 -28.60 -5.54
N LEU A 633 53.10 -27.44 -5.29
CA LEU A 633 52.63 -26.56 -6.36
C LEU A 633 53.78 -26.02 -7.23
N CYS A 634 54.91 -25.63 -6.62
CA CYS A 634 56.09 -25.22 -7.38
C CYS A 634 56.65 -26.37 -8.23
N VAL A 635 56.67 -27.60 -7.69
CA VAL A 635 57.11 -28.80 -8.43
C VAL A 635 56.17 -29.10 -9.59
N LEU A 636 54.85 -29.07 -9.37
CA LEU A 636 53.86 -29.24 -10.42
C LEU A 636 54.00 -28.19 -11.52
N GLU A 637 54.22 -26.93 -11.14
CA GLU A 637 54.45 -25.85 -12.08
C GLU A 637 55.69 -26.13 -12.93
N ILE A 638 56.81 -26.52 -12.32
CA ILE A 638 58.03 -26.89 -13.07
C ILE A 638 57.74 -28.05 -14.03
N ILE A 639 57.12 -29.14 -13.56
CA ILE A 639 56.82 -30.32 -14.39
C ILE A 639 55.87 -29.94 -15.54
N SER A 640 54.88 -29.09 -15.28
CA SER A 640 53.94 -28.61 -16.31
C SER A 640 54.62 -27.82 -17.42
N HIS A 641 55.80 -27.22 -17.20
CA HIS A 641 56.57 -26.52 -18.23
C HIS A 641 57.52 -27.45 -19.01
N TYR A 642 57.84 -28.65 -18.50
CA TYR A 642 58.70 -29.61 -19.20
C TYR A 642 57.93 -30.37 -20.29
N LYS A 643 58.42 -30.36 -21.52
CA LYS A 643 57.89 -31.22 -22.59
C LYS A 643 58.23 -32.67 -22.29
N ILE A 644 57.22 -33.53 -22.21
CA ILE A 644 57.42 -34.99 -22.21
C ILE A 644 57.61 -35.40 -23.67
N PRO A 645 58.74 -36.04 -24.04
CA PRO A 645 58.93 -36.58 -25.38
C PRO A 645 57.82 -37.58 -25.68
N SER A 646 57.23 -37.53 -26.87
CA SER A 646 56.21 -38.48 -27.31
C SER A 646 56.70 -39.93 -27.18
N LYS A 647 55.76 -40.85 -26.91
CA LYS A 647 55.93 -42.26 -26.53
C LYS A 647 56.86 -43.13 -27.40
N GLU A 648 57.39 -42.64 -28.51
CA GLU A 648 58.32 -43.40 -29.35
C GLU A 648 59.78 -43.32 -28.88
N GLU A 649 60.16 -42.39 -28.00
CA GLU A 649 61.60 -42.18 -27.73
C GLU A 649 62.15 -42.56 -26.35
N ASN A 650 61.38 -42.85 -25.30
CA ASN A 650 62.00 -42.94 -23.95
C ASN A 650 61.34 -43.90 -22.95
N TYR A 651 61.10 -45.16 -23.32
CA TYR A 651 60.74 -46.17 -22.30
C TYR A 651 61.94 -46.59 -21.43
N GLU A 652 63.19 -46.35 -21.85
CA GLU A 652 64.39 -46.76 -21.11
C GLU A 652 64.95 -45.69 -20.16
N LYS A 653 64.59 -44.40 -20.30
CA LYS A 653 65.22 -43.32 -19.51
C LYS A 653 64.55 -42.98 -18.18
N TYR A 654 63.31 -43.44 -17.93
CA TYR A 654 62.53 -43.01 -16.77
C TYR A 654 62.49 -44.01 -15.60
N GLN A 655 63.26 -45.11 -15.63
CA GLN A 655 63.41 -46.03 -14.49
C GLN A 655 64.49 -45.60 -13.46
N GLN A 656 65.12 -44.44 -13.61
CA GLN A 656 66.20 -43.97 -12.71
C GLN A 656 65.89 -42.68 -11.94
N PHE A 657 64.64 -42.22 -11.94
CA PHE A 657 64.14 -41.16 -11.05
C PHE A 657 62.97 -41.71 -10.24
#